data_AF-A0A8D0SEB6-F1
#
_entry.id   AF-A0A8D0SEB6-F1
#
_cell.length_a   1.000
_cell.length_b   1.000
_cell.length_c   1.000
_cell.angle_alpha   90.00
_cell.angle_beta   90.00
_cell.angle_gamma   90.00
#
_symmetry.space_group_name_H-M   'P 1'
#
loop_
_entity.id
_entity.type
_entity.pdbx_description
1 polymer ?
#
loop_
_entity_poly.entity_id
_entity_poly.type
_entity_poly.pdbx_seq_one_letter_code
_entity_poly.pdbx_strand_id
1 'polypeptide(L)'
;MIPPQEASARRREIEDKLKQEEETLSFIRDSLEKSDQLTKNMVSILSSFESRLMKLENSIIPVHKQTENLQRLQENVEKTLSCLDHVISYYHVASDTERIIREGPTGRLEEYLGSMAKIQKAVEYFQDNSPDSPELNKVKLLFERGKESLESEFRSLMTRHSKVVSPVLILDLISGEDDLEVPDEVPLEHLPESVLQDVIRIARWLVEYGRNQDFMNVYYQIRSSQLDRSIKGLKEHFRKSSSSSGVPYSPAIPNKRKDTPTKKPVKRPGRDDMLDVETDAYIHCVSAFVKLAQSEYQLLTDVIPEHHQKKTFDSLIQDALDGLMLEGENIVAAARKAIIRHDFSAVLTVFPILRHLKQTKPEFDQVLQGTAASTKNKLPGLITAMETVGAKALEDFADNIKNDPDKEYNMPKDGTVHELTSNAILFLQQLLDFQETAGAMLASQETSSSATSYNSEFSKRLLSTYICKVLGNLQLNLLSKSKVYEDPALSAVFLHNNYNYILKALEKSELIQLVAVTQKTAERSYREHIEQQIQTYQRSWLKVTDYLTEKNLPVFQPGVKLRDKERQVIKERFKGFNDGLEELCKIQKAWAIPDTEQRDKIRQAQKNIVKETYGAFLHRYGSVPFTKNPEKYIKYRVEQVGDMIDRLFDTSA
;
A
#
# COMPACT_ATOMS: atom_id res chain seq x y z
N MET A 1 -48.32 -154.71 -58.59
CA MET A 1 -48.30 -155.52 -57.36
C MET A 1 -46.86 -155.61 -56.90
N ILE A 2 -46.54 -154.94 -55.80
CA ILE A 2 -45.26 -155.06 -55.10
C ILE A 2 -45.63 -155.32 -53.62
N PRO A 3 -44.91 -156.23 -52.92
CA PRO A 3 -45.48 -157.09 -51.89
C PRO A 3 -45.69 -156.44 -50.50
N PRO A 4 -46.41 -157.12 -49.57
CA PRO A 4 -46.86 -156.58 -48.28
C PRO A 4 -45.76 -156.24 -47.25
N GLN A 5 -44.48 -156.49 -47.53
CA GLN A 5 -43.37 -156.17 -46.62
C GLN A 5 -42.87 -154.72 -46.73
N GLU A 6 -43.12 -154.03 -47.84
CA GLU A 6 -42.63 -152.64 -48.04
C GLU A 6 -43.50 -151.58 -47.33
N ALA A 7 -44.78 -151.87 -47.05
CA ALA A 7 -45.67 -150.90 -46.40
C ALA A 7 -45.37 -150.71 -44.90
N SER A 8 -44.83 -151.73 -44.23
CA SER A 8 -44.53 -151.67 -42.79
C SER A 8 -43.25 -150.87 -42.49
N ALA A 9 -42.23 -150.94 -43.35
CA ALA A 9 -40.98 -150.21 -43.15
C ALA A 9 -41.14 -148.70 -43.32
N ARG A 10 -41.90 -148.26 -44.34
CA ARG A 10 -42.20 -146.83 -44.55
C ARG A 10 -43.09 -146.23 -43.45
N ARG A 11 -44.00 -147.01 -42.86
CA ARG A 11 -44.79 -146.53 -41.71
C ARG A 11 -43.92 -146.20 -40.51
N ARG A 12 -42.92 -147.06 -40.21
CA ARG A 12 -42.05 -146.89 -39.05
C ARG A 12 -41.11 -145.68 -39.17
N GLU A 13 -40.57 -145.43 -40.36
CA GLU A 13 -39.70 -144.26 -40.61
C GLU A 13 -40.47 -142.93 -40.56
N ILE A 14 -41.74 -142.94 -40.99
CA ILE A 14 -42.64 -141.79 -40.88
C ILE A 14 -43.04 -141.57 -39.41
N GLU A 15 -43.29 -142.63 -38.64
CA GLU A 15 -43.61 -142.52 -37.21
C GLU A 15 -42.43 -141.98 -36.38
N ASP A 16 -41.19 -142.41 -36.65
CA ASP A 16 -40.02 -141.91 -35.93
C ASP A 16 -39.70 -140.43 -36.27
N LYS A 17 -39.84 -140.02 -37.54
CA LYS A 17 -39.70 -138.60 -37.93
C LYS A 17 -40.83 -137.74 -37.37
N LEU A 18 -42.06 -138.25 -37.36
CA LEU A 18 -43.21 -137.57 -36.76
C LEU A 18 -42.97 -137.36 -35.27
N LYS A 19 -42.44 -138.36 -34.56
CA LYS A 19 -42.11 -138.25 -33.14
C LYS A 19 -40.97 -137.26 -32.86
N GLN A 20 -39.94 -137.23 -33.71
CA GLN A 20 -38.83 -136.27 -33.58
C GLN A 20 -39.27 -134.83 -33.88
N GLU A 21 -40.14 -134.63 -34.87
CA GLU A 21 -40.75 -133.32 -35.12
C GLU A 21 -41.72 -132.92 -34.01
N GLU A 22 -42.49 -133.85 -33.42
CA GLU A 22 -43.35 -133.60 -32.25
C GLU A 22 -42.53 -133.16 -31.02
N GLU A 23 -41.39 -133.80 -30.74
CA GLU A 23 -40.49 -133.42 -29.64
C GLU A 23 -39.83 -132.06 -29.89
N THR A 24 -39.40 -131.77 -31.12
CA THR A 24 -38.78 -130.47 -31.47
C THR A 24 -39.82 -129.35 -31.45
N LEU A 25 -41.04 -129.60 -31.94
CA LEU A 25 -42.19 -128.71 -31.80
C LEU A 25 -42.51 -128.44 -30.34
N SER A 26 -42.51 -129.48 -29.49
CA SER A 26 -42.72 -129.32 -28.05
C SER A 26 -41.66 -128.41 -27.42
N PHE A 27 -40.38 -128.61 -27.72
CA PHE A 27 -39.29 -127.78 -27.16
C PHE A 27 -39.34 -126.32 -27.62
N ILE A 28 -39.63 -126.09 -28.91
CA ILE A 28 -39.79 -124.73 -29.45
C ILE A 28 -41.02 -124.07 -28.83
N ARG A 29 -42.12 -124.82 -28.65
CA ARG A 29 -43.35 -124.33 -28.02
C ARG A 29 -43.11 -123.94 -26.56
N ASP A 30 -42.39 -124.76 -25.80
CA ASP A 30 -42.03 -124.47 -24.41
C ASP A 30 -41.06 -123.28 -24.29
N SER A 31 -40.08 -123.15 -25.21
CA SER A 31 -39.17 -122.00 -25.24
C SER A 31 -39.89 -120.71 -25.66
N LEU A 32 -40.81 -120.80 -26.61
CA LEU A 32 -41.65 -119.69 -27.02
C LEU A 32 -42.57 -119.26 -25.89
N GLU A 33 -43.14 -120.20 -25.14
CA GLU A 33 -43.99 -119.93 -23.98
C GLU A 33 -43.19 -119.29 -22.83
N LYS A 34 -41.96 -119.76 -22.56
CA LYS A 34 -41.04 -119.08 -21.63
C LYS A 34 -40.66 -117.67 -22.07
N SER A 35 -40.38 -117.47 -23.36
CA SER A 35 -40.03 -116.15 -23.91
C SER A 35 -41.23 -115.20 -23.88
N ASP A 36 -42.43 -115.70 -24.16
CA ASP A 36 -43.70 -114.95 -24.05
C ASP A 36 -43.97 -114.59 -22.59
N GLN A 37 -43.72 -115.50 -21.65
CA GLN A 37 -43.84 -115.22 -20.21
C GLN A 37 -42.83 -114.17 -19.72
N LEU A 38 -41.57 -114.23 -20.16
CA LEU A 38 -40.57 -113.21 -19.84
C LEU A 38 -40.92 -111.86 -20.45
N THR A 39 -41.42 -111.84 -21.69
CA THR A 39 -41.88 -110.62 -22.36
C THR A 39 -43.08 -110.02 -21.62
N LYS A 40 -44.06 -110.83 -21.22
CA LYS A 40 -45.18 -110.40 -20.37
C LYS A 40 -44.71 -109.85 -19.03
N ASN A 41 -43.71 -110.45 -18.40
CA ASN A 41 -43.14 -109.94 -17.15
C ASN A 41 -42.43 -108.59 -17.36
N MET A 42 -41.63 -108.43 -18.44
CA MET A 42 -40.99 -107.14 -18.76
C MET A 42 -42.03 -106.06 -19.08
N VAL A 43 -43.06 -106.39 -19.87
CA VAL A 43 -44.17 -105.47 -20.17
C VAL A 43 -44.90 -105.08 -18.88
N SER A 44 -45.13 -106.03 -17.96
CA SER A 44 -45.75 -105.76 -16.66
C SER A 44 -44.90 -104.81 -15.79
N ILE A 45 -43.57 -105.01 -15.73
CA ILE A 45 -42.66 -104.11 -14.99
C ILE A 45 -42.63 -102.73 -15.62
N LEU A 46 -42.58 -102.63 -16.95
CA LEU A 46 -42.59 -101.35 -17.67
C LEU A 46 -43.92 -100.62 -17.48
N SER A 47 -45.06 -101.30 -17.60
CA SER A 47 -46.36 -100.71 -17.28
C SER A 47 -46.49 -100.30 -15.82
N SER A 48 -45.87 -101.03 -14.89
CA SER A 48 -45.80 -100.65 -13.47
C SER A 48 -44.95 -99.39 -13.26
N PHE A 49 -43.79 -99.31 -13.91
CA PHE A 49 -42.93 -98.13 -13.87
C PHE A 49 -43.61 -96.92 -14.49
N GLU A 50 -44.21 -97.08 -15.67
CA GLU A 50 -44.95 -96.02 -16.36
C GLU A 50 -46.14 -95.55 -15.53
N SER A 51 -46.88 -96.46 -14.90
CA SER A 51 -47.95 -96.11 -13.96
C SER A 51 -47.42 -95.35 -12.73
N ARG A 52 -46.28 -95.74 -12.19
CA ARG A 52 -45.64 -95.05 -11.05
C ARG A 52 -45.08 -93.69 -11.43
N LEU A 53 -44.48 -93.57 -12.61
CA LEU A 53 -43.98 -92.30 -13.17
C LEU A 53 -45.14 -91.35 -13.44
N MET A 54 -46.20 -91.82 -14.09
CA MET A 54 -47.45 -91.05 -14.27
C MET A 54 -48.04 -90.60 -12.93
N LYS A 55 -48.11 -91.48 -11.92
CA LYS A 55 -48.60 -91.10 -10.58
C LYS A 55 -47.69 -90.08 -9.91
N LEU A 56 -46.37 -90.23 -10.04
CA LEU A 56 -45.39 -89.31 -9.47
C LEU A 56 -45.43 -87.95 -10.17
N GLU A 57 -45.50 -87.94 -11.50
CA GLU A 57 -45.60 -86.76 -12.34
C GLU A 57 -46.90 -85.98 -12.05
N ASN A 58 -48.03 -86.69 -12.00
CA ASN A 58 -49.33 -86.12 -11.61
C ASN A 58 -49.35 -85.62 -10.15
N SER A 59 -48.45 -86.09 -9.29
CA SER A 59 -48.37 -85.63 -7.89
C SER A 59 -47.36 -84.49 -7.71
N ILE A 60 -46.19 -84.56 -8.34
CA ILE A 60 -45.08 -83.62 -8.15
C ILE A 60 -45.24 -82.37 -9.00
N ILE A 61 -45.68 -82.48 -10.26
CA ILE A 61 -45.83 -81.29 -11.13
C ILE A 61 -46.79 -80.26 -10.51
N PRO A 62 -47.97 -80.64 -9.98
CA PRO A 62 -48.84 -79.68 -9.30
C PRO A 62 -48.20 -79.07 -8.06
N VAL A 63 -47.47 -79.86 -7.25
CA VAL A 63 -46.76 -79.36 -6.06
C VAL A 63 -45.66 -78.38 -6.44
N HIS A 64 -44.85 -78.68 -7.47
CA HIS A 64 -43.82 -77.78 -7.96
C HIS A 64 -44.43 -76.48 -8.54
N LYS A 65 -45.50 -76.58 -9.34
CA LYS A 65 -46.22 -75.39 -9.84
C LYS A 65 -46.83 -74.57 -8.71
N GLN A 66 -47.39 -75.21 -7.69
CA GLN A 66 -47.90 -74.50 -6.51
C GLN A 66 -46.77 -73.86 -5.70
N THR A 67 -45.62 -74.53 -5.55
CA THR A 67 -44.45 -73.99 -4.85
C THR A 67 -43.87 -72.77 -5.57
N GLU A 68 -43.77 -72.83 -6.90
CA GLU A 68 -43.32 -71.71 -7.72
C GLU A 68 -44.29 -70.52 -7.64
N ASN A 69 -45.60 -70.78 -7.70
CA ASN A 69 -46.61 -69.75 -7.48
C ASN A 69 -46.52 -69.15 -6.06
N LEU A 70 -46.23 -69.97 -5.05
CA LEU A 70 -46.06 -69.52 -3.67
C LEU A 70 -44.82 -68.63 -3.52
N GLN A 71 -43.69 -69.00 -4.16
CA GLN A 71 -42.47 -68.18 -4.18
C GLN A 71 -42.70 -66.83 -4.86
N ARG A 72 -43.38 -66.81 -6.03
CA ARG A 72 -43.75 -65.55 -6.70
C ARG A 72 -44.67 -64.71 -5.82
N LEU A 73 -45.62 -65.33 -5.13
CA LEU A 73 -46.50 -64.62 -4.20
C LEU A 73 -45.69 -64.03 -3.04
N GLN A 74 -44.77 -64.80 -2.45
CA GLN A 74 -43.90 -64.34 -1.38
C GLN A 74 -43.03 -63.16 -1.84
N GLU A 75 -42.36 -63.27 -2.99
CA GLU A 75 -41.56 -62.17 -3.54
C GLU A 75 -42.39 -60.91 -3.79
N ASN A 76 -43.62 -61.06 -4.30
CA ASN A 76 -44.52 -59.94 -4.52
C ASN A 76 -44.94 -59.30 -3.19
N VAL A 77 -45.21 -60.10 -2.16
CA VAL A 77 -45.52 -59.62 -0.81
C VAL A 77 -44.34 -58.88 -0.20
N GLU A 78 -43.12 -59.43 -0.29
CA GLU A 78 -41.90 -58.79 0.22
C GLU A 78 -41.60 -57.47 -0.50
N LYS A 79 -41.72 -57.43 -1.84
CA LYS A 79 -41.59 -56.18 -2.61
C LYS A 79 -42.63 -55.15 -2.21
N THR A 80 -43.88 -55.57 -2.02
CA THR A 80 -44.97 -54.68 -1.61
C THR A 80 -44.75 -54.14 -0.20
N LEU A 81 -44.30 -54.98 0.74
CA LEU A 81 -43.92 -54.57 2.08
C LEU A 81 -42.77 -53.56 2.04
N SER A 82 -41.72 -53.82 1.26
CA SER A 82 -40.61 -52.87 1.11
C SER A 82 -41.05 -51.54 0.51
N CYS A 83 -41.96 -51.54 -0.46
CA CYS A 83 -42.54 -50.30 -1.00
C CYS A 83 -43.39 -49.58 0.05
N LEU A 84 -44.18 -50.31 0.84
CA LEU A 84 -45.00 -49.74 1.90
C LEU A 84 -44.13 -49.10 3.00
N ASP A 85 -43.10 -49.80 3.47
CA ASP A 85 -42.14 -49.30 4.45
C ASP A 85 -41.41 -48.04 3.94
N HIS A 86 -41.07 -48.02 2.64
CA HIS A 86 -40.47 -46.84 2.02
C HIS A 86 -41.42 -45.63 2.08
N VAL A 87 -42.71 -45.82 1.73
CA VAL A 87 -43.72 -44.75 1.80
C VAL A 87 -43.95 -44.29 3.24
N ILE A 88 -44.13 -45.23 4.17
CA ILE A 88 -44.36 -44.94 5.59
C ILE A 88 -43.17 -44.18 6.19
N SER A 89 -41.94 -44.45 5.75
CA SER A 89 -40.76 -43.75 6.24
C SER A 89 -40.86 -42.23 6.08
N TYR A 90 -41.43 -41.73 4.98
CA TYR A 90 -41.62 -40.28 4.75
C TYR A 90 -42.60 -39.64 5.73
N TYR A 91 -43.60 -40.37 6.22
CA TYR A 91 -44.55 -39.87 7.23
C TYR A 91 -43.90 -39.71 8.61
N HIS A 92 -42.86 -40.48 8.92
CA HIS A 92 -42.11 -40.38 10.18
C HIS A 92 -41.00 -39.32 10.16
N VAL A 93 -40.51 -38.91 8.98
CA VAL A 93 -39.40 -37.94 8.83
C VAL A 93 -39.60 -36.69 9.67
N ALA A 94 -40.81 -36.10 9.67
CA ALA A 94 -41.09 -34.91 10.45
C ALA A 94 -40.87 -35.13 11.96
N SER A 95 -41.34 -36.25 12.50
CA SER A 95 -41.21 -36.59 13.94
C SER A 95 -39.75 -36.90 14.31
N ASP A 96 -39.06 -37.66 13.45
CA ASP A 96 -37.70 -38.13 13.74
C ASP A 96 -36.67 -37.00 13.70
N THR A 97 -36.90 -36.01 12.84
CA THR A 97 -35.98 -34.89 12.64
C THR A 97 -36.33 -33.65 13.46
N GLU A 98 -37.56 -33.51 13.97
CA GLU A 98 -38.02 -32.32 14.70
C GLU A 98 -37.14 -31.96 15.90
N ARG A 99 -36.66 -32.94 16.65
CA ARG A 99 -35.75 -32.71 17.78
C ARG A 99 -34.44 -32.06 17.32
N ILE A 100 -33.80 -32.62 16.30
CA ILE A 100 -32.52 -32.14 15.77
C ILE A 100 -32.68 -30.72 15.21
N ILE A 101 -33.74 -30.48 14.41
CA ILE A 101 -34.01 -29.16 13.84
C ILE A 101 -34.24 -28.11 14.91
N ARG A 102 -34.97 -28.45 15.98
CA ARG A 102 -35.27 -27.54 17.09
C ARG A 102 -34.04 -27.18 17.92
N GLU A 103 -33.13 -28.12 18.14
CA GLU A 103 -31.94 -27.89 18.96
C GLU A 103 -30.80 -27.18 18.19
N GLY A 104 -30.84 -27.16 16.86
CA GLY A 104 -29.92 -26.38 16.02
C GLY A 104 -28.62 -27.10 15.62
N PRO A 105 -27.88 -26.54 14.63
CA PRO A 105 -26.70 -27.16 14.02
C PRO A 105 -25.39 -27.01 14.81
N THR A 106 -25.36 -26.16 15.86
CA THR A 106 -24.13 -25.79 16.58
C THR A 106 -23.37 -27.02 17.08
N GLY A 107 -22.12 -27.21 16.63
CA GLY A 107 -21.24 -28.31 17.02
C GLY A 107 -21.58 -29.69 16.43
N ARG A 108 -22.59 -29.78 15.56
CA ARG A 108 -23.04 -31.03 14.92
C ARG A 108 -23.62 -30.79 13.53
N LEU A 109 -22.94 -29.94 12.75
CA LEU A 109 -23.41 -29.51 11.44
C LEU A 109 -23.70 -30.68 10.50
N GLU A 110 -22.86 -31.71 10.50
CA GLU A 110 -23.00 -32.87 9.59
C GLU A 110 -24.26 -33.70 9.88
N GLU A 111 -24.55 -33.95 11.17
CA GLU A 111 -25.80 -34.61 11.59
C GLU A 111 -27.03 -33.75 11.23
N TYR A 112 -26.91 -32.43 11.39
CA TYR A 112 -27.97 -31.49 11.07
C TYR A 112 -28.27 -31.46 9.56
N LEU A 113 -27.24 -31.35 8.72
CA LEU A 113 -27.38 -31.37 7.26
C LEU A 113 -27.91 -32.72 6.76
N GLY A 114 -27.51 -33.83 7.39
CA GLY A 114 -28.09 -35.14 7.11
C GLY A 114 -29.59 -35.21 7.41
N SER A 115 -30.04 -34.57 8.49
CA SER A 115 -31.47 -34.44 8.82
C SER A 115 -32.21 -33.53 7.84
N MET A 116 -31.58 -32.43 7.42
CA MET A 116 -32.13 -31.53 6.39
C MET A 116 -32.30 -32.23 5.04
N ALA A 117 -31.35 -33.07 4.63
CA ALA A 117 -31.46 -33.86 3.40
C ALA A 117 -32.60 -34.89 3.46
N LYS A 118 -32.86 -35.50 4.62
CA LYS A 118 -34.03 -36.39 4.82
C LYS A 118 -35.34 -35.63 4.70
N ILE A 119 -35.43 -34.44 5.30
CA ILE A 119 -36.61 -33.57 5.19
C ILE A 119 -36.83 -33.14 3.73
N GLN A 120 -35.79 -32.73 3.02
CA GLN A 120 -35.86 -32.34 1.61
C GLN A 120 -36.39 -33.47 0.72
N LYS A 121 -35.89 -34.71 0.90
CA LYS A 121 -36.42 -35.88 0.18
C LYS A 121 -37.90 -36.14 0.48
N ALA A 122 -38.34 -35.93 1.72
CA ALA A 122 -39.75 -36.03 2.06
C ALA A 122 -40.60 -34.92 1.42
N VAL A 123 -40.08 -33.70 1.33
CA VAL A 123 -40.72 -32.59 0.62
C VAL A 123 -40.92 -32.93 -0.86
N GLU A 124 -39.87 -33.41 -1.54
CA GLU A 124 -39.92 -33.83 -2.94
C GLU A 124 -40.95 -34.97 -3.14
N TYR A 125 -40.87 -36.01 -2.30
CA TYR A 125 -41.82 -37.14 -2.35
C TYR A 125 -43.28 -36.68 -2.22
N PHE A 126 -43.59 -35.85 -1.22
CA PHE A 126 -44.97 -35.38 -1.03
C PHE A 126 -45.39 -34.36 -2.09
N GLN A 127 -44.48 -33.57 -2.66
CA GLN A 127 -44.82 -32.69 -3.79
C GLN A 127 -45.24 -33.48 -5.02
N ASP A 128 -44.53 -34.56 -5.33
CA ASP A 128 -44.77 -35.36 -6.53
C ASP A 128 -46.00 -36.28 -6.38
N ASN A 129 -46.24 -36.80 -5.17
CA ASN A 129 -47.28 -37.82 -4.93
C ASN A 129 -48.53 -37.29 -4.22
N SER A 130 -48.45 -36.21 -3.43
CA SER A 130 -49.55 -35.72 -2.57
C SER A 130 -49.45 -34.21 -2.27
N PRO A 131 -49.64 -33.35 -3.29
CA PRO A 131 -49.31 -31.92 -3.21
C PRO A 131 -50.14 -31.10 -2.21
N ASP A 132 -51.37 -31.51 -1.91
CA ASP A 132 -52.27 -30.79 -0.98
C ASP A 132 -52.33 -31.41 0.43
N SER A 133 -51.36 -32.28 0.76
CA SER A 133 -51.34 -32.99 2.05
C SER A 133 -50.91 -32.11 3.23
N PRO A 134 -51.48 -32.29 4.44
CA PRO A 134 -51.03 -31.61 5.65
C PRO A 134 -49.59 -32.01 6.03
N GLU A 135 -49.16 -33.22 5.68
CA GLU A 135 -47.80 -33.71 5.89
C GLU A 135 -46.78 -32.87 5.11
N LEU A 136 -47.08 -32.54 3.85
CA LEU A 136 -46.22 -31.67 3.04
C LEU A 136 -46.01 -30.31 3.71
N ASN A 137 -47.08 -29.71 4.23
CA ASN A 137 -47.00 -28.43 4.92
C ASN A 137 -46.13 -28.52 6.18
N LYS A 138 -46.24 -29.62 6.94
CA LYS A 138 -45.42 -29.86 8.13
C LYS A 138 -43.93 -29.99 7.79
N VAL A 139 -43.56 -30.80 6.79
CA VAL A 139 -42.15 -30.97 6.40
C VAL A 139 -41.57 -29.70 5.76
N LYS A 140 -42.35 -28.95 4.99
CA LYS A 140 -41.93 -27.64 4.45
C LYS A 140 -41.66 -26.62 5.56
N LEU A 141 -42.54 -26.52 6.55
CA LEU A 141 -42.33 -25.62 7.69
C LEU A 141 -41.08 -26.01 8.50
N LEU A 142 -40.88 -27.31 8.70
CA LEU A 142 -39.70 -27.81 9.41
C LEU A 142 -38.40 -27.53 8.63
N PHE A 143 -38.43 -27.69 7.30
CA PHE A 143 -37.32 -27.34 6.42
C PHE A 143 -36.99 -25.85 6.48
N GLU A 144 -37.99 -24.98 6.42
CA GLU A 144 -37.79 -23.53 6.54
C GLU A 144 -37.18 -23.13 7.87
N ARG A 145 -37.68 -23.69 8.98
CA ARG A 145 -37.07 -23.48 10.31
C ARG A 145 -35.63 -23.99 10.40
N GLY A 146 -35.35 -25.10 9.72
CA GLY A 146 -34.00 -25.66 9.64
C GLY A 146 -33.03 -24.74 8.88
N LYS A 147 -33.49 -24.17 7.76
CA LYS A 147 -32.74 -23.16 7.02
C LYS A 147 -32.48 -21.91 7.86
N GLU A 148 -33.49 -21.34 8.52
CA GLU A 148 -33.32 -20.16 9.40
C GLU A 148 -32.28 -20.43 10.49
N SER A 149 -32.23 -21.66 11.02
CA SER A 149 -31.24 -22.08 12.01
C SER A 149 -29.82 -22.13 11.43
N LEU A 150 -29.67 -22.56 10.16
CA LEU A 150 -28.39 -22.55 9.45
C LEU A 150 -27.91 -21.12 9.14
N GLU A 151 -28.82 -20.22 8.74
CA GLU A 151 -28.50 -18.80 8.55
C GLU A 151 -28.05 -18.14 9.87
N SER A 152 -28.71 -18.48 10.98
CA SER A 152 -28.36 -18.01 12.32
C SER A 152 -27.01 -18.57 12.78
N GLU A 153 -26.73 -19.85 12.52
CA GLU A 153 -25.44 -20.47 12.83
C GLU A 153 -24.31 -19.85 12.01
N PHE A 154 -24.51 -19.61 10.70
CA PHE A 154 -23.55 -18.90 9.86
C PHE A 154 -23.18 -17.54 10.48
N ARG A 155 -24.19 -16.74 10.84
CA ARG A 155 -23.98 -15.46 11.52
C ARG A 155 -23.23 -15.63 12.83
N SER A 156 -23.60 -16.62 13.64
CA SER A 156 -22.98 -16.91 14.95
C SER A 156 -21.50 -17.27 14.82
N LEU A 157 -21.16 -18.18 13.90
CA LEU A 157 -19.78 -18.59 13.62
C LEU A 157 -18.93 -17.40 13.15
N MET A 158 -19.44 -16.64 12.17
CA MET A 158 -18.74 -15.46 11.65
C MET A 158 -18.53 -14.40 12.73
N THR A 159 -19.56 -14.10 13.55
CA THR A 159 -19.48 -13.07 14.59
C THR A 159 -18.54 -13.45 15.72
N ARG A 160 -18.57 -14.72 16.15
CA ARG A 160 -17.78 -15.21 17.28
C ARG A 160 -16.28 -15.31 16.97
N HIS A 161 -15.95 -15.67 15.73
CA HIS A 161 -14.58 -16.01 15.35
C HIS A 161 -13.88 -14.94 14.50
N SER A 162 -14.61 -14.02 13.87
CA SER A 162 -13.98 -12.89 13.17
C SER A 162 -13.41 -11.87 14.17
N LYS A 163 -12.08 -11.84 14.30
CA LYS A 163 -11.36 -10.97 15.24
C LYS A 163 -10.63 -9.85 14.51
N VAL A 164 -10.33 -8.78 15.25
CA VAL A 164 -9.50 -7.67 14.77
C VAL A 164 -8.06 -8.16 14.70
N VAL A 165 -7.35 -7.84 13.62
CA VAL A 165 -5.93 -8.17 13.47
C VAL A 165 -5.10 -7.22 14.35
N SER A 166 -4.17 -7.77 15.13
CA SER A 166 -3.38 -6.95 16.05
C SER A 166 -2.40 -6.03 15.29
N PRO A 167 -2.12 -4.81 15.77
CA PRO A 167 -1.18 -3.89 15.12
C PRO A 167 0.21 -4.49 14.84
N VAL A 168 0.75 -5.28 15.78
CA VAL A 168 2.06 -5.93 15.64
C VAL A 168 2.06 -6.89 14.45
N LEU A 169 1.05 -7.75 14.37
CA LEU A 169 0.91 -8.70 13.27
C LEU A 169 0.74 -8.00 11.91
N ILE A 170 0.05 -6.85 11.88
CA ILE A 170 -0.07 -6.05 10.64
C ILE A 170 1.29 -5.49 10.22
N LEU A 171 2.11 -5.02 11.17
CA LEU A 171 3.46 -4.53 10.88
C LEU A 171 4.38 -5.64 10.40
N ASP A 172 4.27 -6.85 10.96
CA ASP A 172 5.01 -8.03 10.50
C ASP A 172 4.62 -8.39 9.05
N LEU A 173 3.32 -8.33 8.71
CA LEU A 173 2.81 -8.56 7.35
C LEU A 173 3.29 -7.51 6.33
N ILE A 174 3.49 -6.26 6.75
CA ILE A 174 4.04 -5.20 5.89
C ILE A 174 5.56 -5.37 5.73
N SER A 175 6.26 -5.79 6.78
CA SER A 175 7.73 -5.90 6.79
C SER A 175 8.25 -7.15 6.08
N GLY A 176 7.44 -8.20 5.96
CA GLY A 176 7.83 -9.48 5.37
C GLY A 176 8.18 -9.47 3.87
N GLU A 177 8.03 -8.34 3.17
CA GLU A 177 8.36 -8.23 1.75
C GLU A 177 9.85 -7.94 1.45
N ASP A 178 10.63 -7.46 2.42
CA ASP A 178 12.05 -7.11 2.20
C ASP A 178 12.99 -8.34 2.25
N ASP A 179 12.53 -9.49 2.79
CA ASP A 179 13.32 -10.72 2.87
C ASP A 179 12.98 -11.66 1.69
N LEU A 180 13.71 -11.48 0.58
CA LEU A 180 13.68 -12.31 -0.64
C LEU A 180 14.03 -13.81 -0.45
N GLU A 181 14.09 -14.34 0.79
CA GLU A 181 14.60 -15.68 1.09
C GLU A 181 13.61 -16.64 1.80
N VAL A 182 12.35 -16.28 2.08
CA VAL A 182 11.40 -17.22 2.73
C VAL A 182 10.30 -17.68 1.75
N PRO A 183 10.26 -18.97 1.35
CA PRO A 183 9.31 -19.48 0.34
C PRO A 183 7.87 -19.72 0.82
N ASP A 184 7.49 -19.36 2.04
CA ASP A 184 6.11 -19.56 2.54
C ASP A 184 5.63 -18.27 3.22
N GLU A 185 4.90 -17.43 2.48
CA GLU A 185 3.98 -16.45 3.10
C GLU A 185 2.99 -17.25 3.95
N VAL A 186 3.19 -17.31 5.27
CA VAL A 186 2.22 -17.94 6.16
C VAL A 186 0.92 -17.14 6.05
N PRO A 187 -0.16 -17.73 5.50
CA PRO A 187 -1.40 -17.00 5.28
C PRO A 187 -1.96 -16.54 6.62
N LEU A 188 -2.47 -15.31 6.67
CA LEU A 188 -3.14 -14.81 7.86
C LEU A 188 -4.40 -15.65 8.15
N GLU A 189 -4.36 -16.42 9.24
CA GLU A 189 -5.50 -17.24 9.67
C GLU A 189 -6.60 -16.37 10.30
N HIS A 190 -7.67 -16.12 9.52
CA HIS A 190 -8.83 -15.35 9.98
C HIS A 190 -9.81 -16.11 10.85
N LEU A 191 -9.90 -17.42 10.64
CA LEU A 191 -10.84 -18.33 11.30
C LEU A 191 -10.11 -19.64 11.60
N PRO A 192 -10.41 -20.33 12.71
CA PRO A 192 -9.92 -21.68 12.94
C PRO A 192 -10.40 -22.62 11.83
N GLU A 193 -9.55 -23.56 11.38
CA GLU A 193 -9.84 -24.46 10.25
C GLU A 193 -11.18 -25.18 10.37
N SER A 194 -11.52 -25.70 11.56
CA SER A 194 -12.80 -26.37 11.79
C SER A 194 -14.01 -25.45 11.57
N VAL A 195 -13.88 -24.17 11.95
CA VAL A 195 -14.93 -23.17 11.78
C VAL A 195 -15.05 -22.77 10.32
N LEU A 196 -13.92 -22.61 9.63
CA LEU A 196 -13.90 -22.30 8.20
C LEU A 196 -14.63 -23.39 7.40
N GLN A 197 -14.35 -24.66 7.67
CA GLN A 197 -15.04 -25.78 7.03
C GLN A 197 -16.55 -25.76 7.28
N ASP A 198 -16.99 -25.47 8.51
CA ASP A 198 -18.42 -25.35 8.84
C ASP A 198 -19.07 -24.17 8.08
N VAL A 199 -18.43 -23.01 8.05
CA VAL A 199 -18.89 -21.82 7.34
C VAL A 199 -19.01 -22.09 5.83
N ILE A 200 -18.02 -22.75 5.22
CA ILE A 200 -18.04 -23.12 3.79
C ILE A 200 -19.19 -24.09 3.51
N ARG A 201 -19.36 -25.12 4.35
CA ARG A 201 -20.46 -26.10 4.20
C ARG A 201 -21.83 -25.43 4.30
N ILE A 202 -22.03 -24.54 5.28
CA ILE A 202 -23.29 -23.80 5.42
C ILE A 202 -23.50 -22.86 4.24
N ALA A 203 -22.48 -22.12 3.80
CA ALA A 203 -22.57 -21.21 2.66
C ALA A 203 -22.98 -21.95 1.38
N ARG A 204 -22.32 -23.07 1.06
CA ARG A 204 -22.68 -23.90 -0.11
C ARG A 204 -24.12 -24.40 -0.01
N TRP A 205 -24.55 -24.86 1.17
CA TRP A 205 -25.91 -25.32 1.39
C TRP A 205 -26.95 -24.20 1.21
N LEU A 206 -26.68 -23.01 1.75
CA LEU A 206 -27.56 -21.84 1.60
C LEU A 206 -27.60 -21.29 0.17
N VAL A 207 -26.59 -21.55 -0.66
CA VAL A 207 -26.61 -21.17 -2.08
C VAL A 207 -27.57 -22.04 -2.87
N GLU A 208 -27.64 -23.33 -2.54
CA GLU A 208 -28.50 -24.29 -3.24
C GLU A 208 -29.95 -24.26 -2.74
N TYR A 209 -30.15 -24.12 -1.42
CA TYR A 209 -31.46 -24.24 -0.77
C TYR A 209 -31.98 -22.94 -0.14
N GLY A 210 -31.21 -21.84 -0.23
CA GLY A 210 -31.57 -20.54 0.33
C GLY A 210 -32.67 -19.84 -0.46
N ARG A 211 -33.50 -19.04 0.25
CA ARG A 211 -34.49 -18.16 -0.41
C ARG A 211 -33.87 -16.88 -0.94
N ASN A 212 -32.78 -16.43 -0.34
CA ASN A 212 -32.11 -15.19 -0.68
C ASN A 212 -30.60 -15.31 -0.43
N GLN A 213 -29.86 -14.28 -0.83
CA GLN A 213 -28.41 -14.21 -0.70
C GLN A 213 -28.01 -13.39 0.55
N ASP A 214 -28.88 -13.30 1.57
CA ASP A 214 -28.66 -12.40 2.71
C ASP A 214 -27.49 -12.83 3.59
N PHE A 215 -27.16 -14.13 3.63
CA PHE A 215 -25.97 -14.59 4.34
C PHE A 215 -24.68 -13.96 3.79
N MET A 216 -24.63 -13.62 2.50
CA MET A 216 -23.51 -12.88 1.90
C MET A 216 -23.45 -11.45 2.43
N ASN A 217 -24.61 -10.82 2.67
CA ASN A 217 -24.70 -9.52 3.33
C ASN A 217 -24.14 -9.58 4.76
N VAL A 218 -24.53 -10.62 5.51
CA VAL A 218 -24.02 -10.87 6.85
C VAL A 218 -22.51 -11.07 6.85
N TYR A 219 -22.00 -11.84 5.89
CA TYR A 219 -20.58 -12.10 5.73
C TYR A 219 -19.79 -10.78 5.56
N TYR A 220 -20.10 -9.99 4.53
CA TYR A 220 -19.31 -8.79 4.28
C TYR A 220 -19.48 -7.74 5.37
N GLN A 221 -20.65 -7.63 6.02
CA GLN A 221 -20.85 -6.68 7.12
C GLN A 221 -19.96 -6.99 8.33
N ILE A 222 -19.87 -8.27 8.71
CA ILE A 222 -19.01 -8.70 9.82
C ILE A 222 -17.55 -8.47 9.45
N ARG A 223 -17.11 -8.93 8.26
CA ARG A 223 -15.73 -8.79 7.82
C ARG A 223 -15.31 -7.33 7.63
N SER A 224 -16.17 -6.48 7.03
CA SER A 224 -15.96 -5.02 6.89
C SER A 224 -15.66 -4.39 8.26
N SER A 225 -16.47 -4.70 9.27
CA SER A 225 -16.29 -4.15 10.61
C SER A 225 -14.94 -4.53 11.22
N GLN A 226 -14.47 -5.75 11.00
CA GLN A 226 -13.17 -6.21 11.52
C GLN A 226 -12.00 -5.59 10.75
N LEU A 227 -12.10 -5.47 9.43
CA LEU A 227 -11.11 -4.81 8.58
C LEU A 227 -10.92 -3.34 8.98
N ASP A 228 -12.01 -2.57 9.05
CA ASP A 228 -11.98 -1.15 9.44
C ASP A 228 -11.41 -0.95 10.86
N ARG A 229 -11.82 -1.80 11.82
CA ARG A 229 -11.27 -1.76 13.19
C ARG A 229 -9.79 -2.12 13.25
N SER A 230 -9.30 -2.99 12.38
CA SER A 230 -7.88 -3.38 12.34
C SER A 230 -7.01 -2.22 11.88
N ILE A 231 -7.42 -1.50 10.84
CA ILE A 231 -6.71 -0.31 10.33
C ILE A 231 -6.77 0.83 11.36
N LYS A 232 -7.93 1.10 11.95
CA LYS A 232 -8.06 2.11 13.03
C LYS A 232 -7.23 1.75 14.26
N GLY A 233 -7.16 0.46 14.60
CA GLY A 233 -6.31 -0.06 15.67
C GLY A 233 -4.82 0.17 15.43
N LEU A 234 -4.36 -0.01 14.19
CA LEU A 234 -2.99 0.29 13.79
C LEU A 234 -2.67 1.79 13.95
N LYS A 235 -3.55 2.68 13.48
CA LYS A 235 -3.37 4.13 13.64
C LYS A 235 -3.22 4.52 15.12
N GLU A 236 -4.10 4.02 15.98
CA GLU A 236 -4.04 4.31 17.42
C GLU A 236 -2.78 3.73 18.08
N HIS A 237 -2.24 2.62 17.57
CA HIS A 237 -0.97 2.06 18.03
C HIS A 237 0.20 3.03 17.81
N PHE A 238 0.30 3.67 16.64
CA PHE A 238 1.32 4.70 16.38
C PHE A 238 1.14 5.91 17.31
N ARG A 239 -0.11 6.36 17.52
CA ARG A 239 -0.43 7.48 18.42
C ARG A 239 -0.11 7.20 19.90
N LYS A 240 -0.26 5.94 20.32
CA LYS A 240 0.10 5.51 21.69
C LYS A 240 1.60 5.31 21.86
N SER A 241 2.28 4.78 20.85
CA SER A 241 3.73 4.56 20.87
C SER A 241 4.52 5.86 20.92
N SER A 242 4.00 6.94 20.32
CA SER A 242 4.61 8.28 20.44
C SER A 242 4.42 8.91 21.82
N SER A 243 3.28 8.67 22.46
CA SER A 243 3.00 9.17 23.83
C SER A 243 3.66 8.33 24.95
N SER A 244 4.10 7.10 24.65
CA SER A 244 4.77 6.21 25.60
C SER A 244 6.30 6.19 25.48
N SER A 245 6.91 7.18 24.82
CA SER A 245 8.38 7.34 24.72
C SER A 245 9.03 7.62 26.09
N GLY A 246 9.13 6.53 26.86
CA GLY A 246 9.62 6.41 28.21
C GLY A 246 9.60 4.93 28.59
N VAL A 247 10.55 4.18 28.01
CA VAL A 247 10.97 2.78 28.27
C VAL A 247 10.70 1.85 27.07
N PRO A 248 11.75 1.35 26.37
CA PRO A 248 11.61 0.20 25.51
C PRO A 248 11.57 -1.09 26.34
N TYR A 249 10.55 -1.91 26.09
CA TYR A 249 10.48 -3.28 26.55
C TYR A 249 11.42 -4.12 25.66
N SER A 250 12.53 -4.61 26.20
CA SER A 250 13.29 -5.73 25.63
C SER A 250 13.18 -6.91 26.58
N PRO A 251 12.89 -8.14 26.10
CA PRO A 251 12.94 -9.33 26.93
C PRO A 251 14.40 -9.68 27.25
N ALA A 252 14.66 -9.71 28.55
CA ALA A 252 15.86 -10.09 29.30
C ALA A 252 16.97 -10.91 28.59
N ILE A 253 18.20 -10.39 28.66
CA ILE A 253 19.43 -11.15 28.92
C ILE A 253 20.16 -10.45 30.08
N PRO A 254 20.49 -11.11 31.21
CA PRO A 254 21.14 -10.44 32.33
C PRO A 254 22.67 -10.46 32.15
N ASN A 255 23.28 -9.29 32.00
CA ASN A 255 24.71 -9.14 32.29
C ASN A 255 25.04 -7.81 32.99
N LYS A 256 25.97 -7.91 33.94
CA LYS A 256 26.26 -7.00 35.06
C LYS A 256 27.17 -5.80 34.68
N ARG A 257 26.92 -4.67 35.37
CA ARG A 257 27.83 -3.51 35.70
C ARG A 257 28.20 -2.59 34.50
N LYS A 258 28.34 -1.26 34.60
CA LYS A 258 28.78 -0.33 35.67
C LYS A 258 28.41 1.13 35.32
N ASP A 259 28.41 2.02 36.31
CA ASP A 259 27.94 3.42 36.42
C ASP A 259 28.39 4.46 35.37
N THR A 260 27.49 5.41 35.04
CA THR A 260 27.68 6.89 35.17
C THR A 260 26.41 7.66 34.76
N PRO A 261 25.91 8.66 35.53
CA PRO A 261 24.74 9.44 35.15
C PRO A 261 25.12 10.86 34.68
N THR A 262 25.12 11.11 33.36
CA THR A 262 24.95 12.47 32.83
C THR A 262 23.53 12.61 32.29
N LYS A 263 22.64 13.10 33.16
CA LYS A 263 21.29 13.54 32.78
C LYS A 263 21.39 14.72 31.81
N LYS A 264 21.25 14.46 30.50
CA LYS A 264 20.75 15.48 29.57
C LYS A 264 19.22 15.61 29.78
N PRO A 265 18.65 16.82 29.76
CA PRO A 265 17.21 16.99 29.89
C PRO A 265 16.52 16.36 28.69
N VAL A 266 15.49 15.54 28.97
CA VAL A 266 14.62 14.94 27.97
C VAL A 266 13.91 16.07 27.21
N LYS A 267 14.20 16.18 25.91
CA LYS A 267 13.51 17.08 24.98
C LYS A 267 12.06 16.58 24.88
N ARG A 268 11.08 17.41 25.22
CA ARG A 268 9.67 17.11 24.92
C ARG A 268 9.53 16.99 23.39
N PRO A 269 8.71 16.08 22.85
CA PRO A 269 8.50 15.97 21.41
C PRO A 269 8.05 17.33 20.86
N GLY A 270 8.72 17.80 19.81
CA GLY A 270 8.35 19.02 19.10
C GLY A 270 7.05 18.84 18.32
N ARG A 271 6.52 19.94 17.79
CA ARG A 271 5.36 19.89 16.85
C ARG A 271 5.70 19.11 15.57
N ASP A 272 6.97 19.16 15.15
CA ASP A 272 7.48 18.44 13.98
C ASP A 272 7.53 16.91 14.22
N ASP A 273 8.01 16.48 15.40
CA ASP A 273 8.04 15.06 15.78
C ASP A 273 6.63 14.42 15.80
N MET A 274 5.59 15.21 16.07
CA MET A 274 4.20 14.73 16.09
C MET A 274 3.61 14.60 14.67
N LEU A 275 3.98 15.48 13.76
CA LEU A 275 3.55 15.44 12.36
C LEU A 275 4.19 14.26 11.62
N ASP A 276 5.45 13.94 11.92
CA ASP A 276 6.13 12.77 11.35
C ASP A 276 5.46 11.46 11.78
N VAL A 277 5.03 11.35 13.06
CA VAL A 277 4.29 10.17 13.54
C VAL A 277 2.93 10.02 12.84
N GLU A 278 2.21 11.11 12.60
CA GLU A 278 0.92 11.06 11.89
C GLU A 278 1.11 10.66 10.42
N THR A 279 2.15 11.18 9.76
CA THR A 279 2.54 10.79 8.41
C THR A 279 2.89 9.30 8.34
N ASP A 280 3.75 8.81 9.23
CA ASP A 280 4.15 7.40 9.28
C ASP A 280 2.96 6.49 9.56
N ALA A 281 2.09 6.86 10.51
CA ALA A 281 0.88 6.11 10.80
C ALA A 281 -0.03 5.98 9.58
N TYR A 282 -0.19 7.06 8.80
CA TYR A 282 -1.01 7.04 7.60
C TYR A 282 -0.39 6.16 6.50
N ILE A 283 0.92 6.25 6.28
CA ILE A 283 1.66 5.40 5.34
C ILE A 283 1.43 3.92 5.65
N HIS A 284 1.62 3.50 6.91
CA HIS A 284 1.41 2.10 7.29
C HIS A 284 -0.06 1.67 7.19
N CYS A 285 -1.02 2.56 7.45
CA CYS A 285 -2.44 2.26 7.25
C CYS A 285 -2.78 2.01 5.77
N VAL A 286 -2.13 2.70 4.82
CA VAL A 286 -2.30 2.45 3.38
C VAL A 286 -1.80 1.05 3.02
N SER A 287 -0.57 0.70 3.43
CA SER A 287 -0.03 -0.65 3.16
C SER A 287 -0.84 -1.74 3.85
N ALA A 288 -1.27 -1.50 5.10
CA ALA A 288 -2.13 -2.40 5.85
C ALA A 288 -3.45 -2.68 5.15
N PHE A 289 -4.08 -1.66 4.57
CA PHE A 289 -5.30 -1.85 3.79
C PHE A 289 -5.09 -2.83 2.65
N VAL A 290 -4.01 -2.68 1.87
CA VAL A 290 -3.69 -3.58 0.75
C VAL A 290 -3.52 -5.01 1.24
N LYS A 291 -2.67 -5.24 2.24
CA LYS A 291 -2.38 -6.58 2.78
C LYS A 291 -3.61 -7.25 3.38
N LEU A 292 -4.40 -6.51 4.16
CA LEU A 292 -5.61 -7.04 4.76
C LEU A 292 -6.70 -7.28 3.71
N ALA A 293 -6.86 -6.41 2.71
CA ALA A 293 -7.82 -6.61 1.64
C ALA A 293 -7.46 -7.80 0.73
N GLN A 294 -6.17 -8.05 0.46
CA GLN A 294 -5.71 -9.28 -0.20
C GLN A 294 -6.13 -10.51 0.60
N SER A 295 -5.86 -10.49 1.90
CA SER A 295 -6.19 -11.59 2.80
C SER A 295 -7.71 -11.83 2.94
N GLU A 296 -8.52 -10.76 2.99
CA GLU A 296 -9.99 -10.86 2.96
C GLU A 296 -10.51 -11.42 1.64
N TYR A 297 -9.89 -11.05 0.51
CA TYR A 297 -10.26 -11.61 -0.79
C TYR A 297 -10.00 -13.12 -0.85
N GLN A 298 -8.86 -13.57 -0.32
CA GLN A 298 -8.54 -15.00 -0.24
C GLN A 298 -9.60 -15.77 0.56
N LEU A 299 -9.91 -15.33 1.79
CA LEU A 299 -10.96 -15.95 2.61
C LEU A 299 -12.33 -15.92 1.91
N LEU A 300 -12.65 -14.82 1.25
CA LEU A 300 -13.91 -14.64 0.54
C LEU A 300 -14.06 -15.64 -0.61
N THR A 301 -12.97 -16.00 -1.32
CA THR A 301 -13.04 -16.96 -2.43
C THR A 301 -13.43 -18.37 -1.98
N ASP A 302 -13.11 -18.74 -0.73
CA ASP A 302 -13.47 -20.06 -0.18
C ASP A 302 -14.95 -20.14 0.24
N VAL A 303 -15.51 -19.01 0.73
CA VAL A 303 -16.86 -18.97 1.32
C VAL A 303 -17.94 -18.53 0.33
N ILE A 304 -17.63 -17.56 -0.55
CA ILE A 304 -18.62 -16.90 -1.42
C ILE A 304 -18.58 -17.48 -2.84
N PRO A 305 -19.73 -17.81 -3.46
CA PRO A 305 -19.78 -18.30 -4.85
C PRO A 305 -19.19 -17.31 -5.86
N GLU A 306 -18.49 -17.84 -6.87
CA GLU A 306 -17.72 -17.08 -7.87
C GLU A 306 -18.47 -15.87 -8.45
N HIS A 307 -19.73 -16.06 -8.85
CA HIS A 307 -20.56 -14.99 -9.44
C HIS A 307 -20.84 -13.81 -8.49
N HIS A 308 -20.76 -14.02 -7.18
CA HIS A 308 -21.02 -12.99 -6.17
C HIS A 308 -19.75 -12.42 -5.56
N GLN A 309 -18.59 -13.04 -5.78
CA GLN A 309 -17.34 -12.67 -5.10
C GLN A 309 -16.97 -11.20 -5.27
N LYS A 310 -16.98 -10.70 -6.52
CA LYS A 310 -16.59 -9.31 -6.81
C LYS A 310 -17.51 -8.28 -6.15
N LYS A 311 -18.83 -8.50 -6.18
CA LYS A 311 -19.82 -7.60 -5.58
C LYS A 311 -19.74 -7.61 -4.05
N THR A 312 -19.60 -8.80 -3.46
CA THR A 312 -19.47 -8.99 -2.01
C THR A 312 -18.17 -8.37 -1.50
N PHE A 313 -17.06 -8.57 -2.22
CA PHE A 313 -15.77 -7.96 -1.89
C PHE A 313 -15.81 -6.44 -1.99
N ASP A 314 -16.39 -5.90 -3.06
CA ASP A 314 -16.54 -4.45 -3.23
C ASP A 314 -17.31 -3.83 -2.05
N SER A 315 -18.34 -4.53 -1.54
CA SER A 315 -19.12 -4.09 -0.36
C SER A 315 -18.33 -4.25 0.95
N LEU A 316 -17.52 -5.31 1.08
CA LEU A 316 -16.72 -5.62 2.27
C LEU A 316 -15.70 -4.52 2.58
N ILE A 317 -15.04 -3.99 1.54
CA ILE A 317 -13.93 -3.05 1.73
C ILE A 317 -14.37 -1.58 1.89
N GLN A 318 -15.64 -1.24 1.65
CA GLN A 318 -16.08 0.16 1.55
C GLN A 318 -15.76 0.97 2.80
N ASP A 319 -16.14 0.50 3.99
CA ASP A 319 -15.98 1.28 5.23
C ASP A 319 -14.51 1.57 5.54
N ALA A 320 -13.66 0.55 5.39
CA ALA A 320 -12.22 0.65 5.59
C ALA A 320 -11.56 1.58 4.57
N LEU A 321 -11.94 1.43 3.29
CA LEU A 321 -11.43 2.26 2.20
C LEU A 321 -11.88 3.72 2.36
N ASP A 322 -13.15 3.96 2.65
CA ASP A 322 -13.68 5.32 2.88
C ASP A 322 -13.04 5.98 4.10
N GLY A 323 -12.80 5.22 5.17
CA GLY A 323 -12.03 5.70 6.32
C GLY A 323 -10.61 6.12 5.95
N LEU A 324 -9.92 5.33 5.13
CA LEU A 324 -8.56 5.63 4.66
C LEU A 324 -8.51 6.85 3.73
N MET A 325 -9.49 6.99 2.83
CA MET A 325 -9.59 8.13 1.93
C MET A 325 -9.94 9.41 2.69
N LEU A 326 -10.89 9.34 3.62
CA LEU A 326 -11.27 10.48 4.46
C LEU A 326 -10.09 11.01 5.28
N GLU A 327 -9.24 10.11 5.78
CA GLU A 327 -8.02 10.52 6.48
C GLU A 327 -7.03 11.23 5.55
N GLY A 328 -6.83 10.72 4.34
CA GLY A 328 -6.01 11.38 3.34
C GLY A 328 -6.54 12.77 2.97
N GLU A 329 -7.85 12.91 2.81
CA GLU A 329 -8.51 14.20 2.56
C GLU A 329 -8.37 15.16 3.75
N ASN A 330 -8.36 14.67 4.99
CA ASN A 330 -8.09 15.48 6.17
C ASN A 330 -6.66 16.03 6.16
N ILE A 331 -5.68 15.24 5.73
CA ILE A 331 -4.28 15.68 5.56
C ILE A 331 -4.20 16.76 4.48
N VAL A 332 -4.86 16.56 3.32
CA VAL A 332 -4.97 17.57 2.26
C VAL A 332 -5.59 18.87 2.79
N ALA A 333 -6.67 18.77 3.57
CA ALA A 333 -7.33 19.92 4.18
C ALA A 333 -6.45 20.63 5.23
N ALA A 334 -5.66 19.88 6.00
CA ALA A 334 -4.71 20.42 6.96
C ALA A 334 -3.57 21.19 6.26
N ALA A 335 -2.98 20.60 5.21
CA ALA A 335 -1.98 21.25 4.38
C ALA A 335 -2.53 22.54 3.76
N ARG A 336 -3.75 22.49 3.19
CA ARG A 336 -4.42 23.69 2.64
C ARG A 336 -4.57 24.81 3.67
N LYS A 337 -4.96 24.49 4.91
CA LYS A 337 -5.10 25.47 6.00
C LYS A 337 -3.74 26.05 6.43
N ALA A 338 -2.68 25.26 6.42
CA ALA A 338 -1.33 25.70 6.75
C ALA A 338 -0.78 26.67 5.68
N ILE A 339 -0.99 26.35 4.39
CA ILE A 339 -0.59 27.21 3.26
C ILE A 339 -1.24 28.60 3.35
N ILE A 340 -2.54 28.67 3.70
CA ILE A 340 -3.25 29.95 3.91
C ILE A 340 -2.61 30.78 5.03
N ARG A 341 -1.99 30.14 6.02
CA ARG A 341 -1.27 30.79 7.13
C ARG A 341 0.19 31.10 6.79
N HIS A 342 0.60 30.91 5.54
CA HIS A 342 1.99 31.00 5.07
C HIS A 342 2.94 29.99 5.75
N ASP A 343 2.40 28.90 6.28
CA ASP A 343 3.17 27.77 6.78
C ASP A 343 3.31 26.73 5.66
N PHE A 344 4.37 26.89 4.87
CA PHE A 344 4.67 26.01 3.75
C PHE A 344 5.36 24.72 4.17
N SER A 345 5.79 24.59 5.45
CA SER A 345 6.40 23.35 5.95
C SER A 345 5.43 22.16 5.88
N ALA A 346 4.12 22.42 5.97
CA ALA A 346 3.08 21.41 5.86
C ALA A 346 3.02 20.72 4.49
N VAL A 347 3.62 21.28 3.43
CA VAL A 347 3.75 20.56 2.15
C VAL A 347 4.74 19.40 2.25
N LEU A 348 5.73 19.51 3.15
CA LEU A 348 6.77 18.50 3.31
C LEU A 348 6.19 17.20 3.85
N THR A 349 5.11 17.24 4.64
CA THR A 349 4.41 16.03 5.11
C THR A 349 3.58 15.36 4.01
N VAL A 350 3.19 16.11 2.96
CA VAL A 350 2.43 15.57 1.82
C VAL A 350 3.34 14.76 0.88
N PHE A 351 4.62 15.12 0.75
CA PHE A 351 5.53 14.44 -0.19
C PHE A 351 5.74 12.95 0.12
N PRO A 352 6.11 12.53 1.36
CA PRO A 352 6.25 11.12 1.69
C PRO A 352 4.98 10.31 1.43
N ILE A 353 3.82 10.87 1.80
CA ILE A 353 2.52 10.22 1.63
C ILE A 353 2.21 10.04 0.15
N LEU A 354 2.33 11.10 -0.65
CA LEU A 354 2.09 11.05 -2.08
C LEU A 354 3.03 10.07 -2.78
N ARG A 355 4.31 10.01 -2.36
CA ARG A 355 5.27 9.04 -2.86
C ARG A 355 4.79 7.61 -2.58
N HIS A 356 4.41 7.33 -1.33
CA HIS A 356 3.92 6.02 -0.93
C HIS A 356 2.64 5.62 -1.68
N LEU A 357 1.64 6.51 -1.76
CA LEU A 357 0.39 6.25 -2.51
C LEU A 357 0.66 5.91 -3.98
N LYS A 358 1.63 6.58 -4.62
CA LYS A 358 2.03 6.28 -6.00
C LYS A 358 2.77 4.93 -6.12
N GLN A 359 3.61 4.59 -5.14
CA GLN A 359 4.33 3.31 -5.10
C GLN A 359 3.38 2.14 -4.88
N THR A 360 2.43 2.26 -3.96
CA THR A 360 1.44 1.21 -3.62
C THR A 360 0.29 1.12 -4.64
N LYS A 361 0.14 2.11 -5.54
CA LYS A 361 -0.95 2.14 -6.53
C LYS A 361 -1.09 0.85 -7.36
N PRO A 362 -0.03 0.21 -7.90
CA PRO A 362 -0.17 -1.01 -8.69
C PRO A 362 -0.78 -2.17 -7.88
N GLU A 363 -0.33 -2.37 -6.64
CA GLU A 363 -0.89 -3.38 -5.74
C GLU A 363 -2.35 -3.04 -5.38
N PHE A 364 -2.63 -1.77 -5.14
CA PHE A 364 -3.99 -1.29 -4.88
C PHE A 364 -4.93 -1.57 -6.07
N ASP A 365 -4.48 -1.29 -7.30
CA ASP A 365 -5.23 -1.55 -8.52
C ASP A 365 -5.45 -3.06 -8.74
N GLN A 366 -4.48 -3.90 -8.37
CA GLN A 366 -4.57 -5.36 -8.42
C GLN A 366 -5.63 -5.88 -7.43
N VAL A 367 -5.61 -5.41 -6.18
CA VAL A 367 -6.59 -5.81 -5.15
C VAL A 367 -8.00 -5.37 -5.53
N LEU A 368 -8.15 -4.18 -6.09
CA LEU A 368 -9.45 -3.65 -6.49
C LEU A 368 -9.93 -4.18 -7.86
N GLN A 369 -9.22 -5.12 -8.47
CA GLN A 369 -9.60 -5.66 -9.77
C GLN A 369 -10.98 -6.35 -9.72
N GLY A 370 -11.91 -5.82 -10.51
CA GLY A 370 -13.30 -6.31 -10.60
C GLY A 370 -14.30 -5.61 -9.68
N THR A 371 -13.87 -4.66 -8.86
CA THR A 371 -14.76 -3.78 -8.08
C THR A 371 -15.37 -2.66 -8.96
N ALA A 372 -16.37 -1.94 -8.43
CA ALA A 372 -17.00 -0.82 -9.13
C ALA A 372 -15.97 0.27 -9.53
N ALA A 373 -16.26 0.98 -10.62
CA ALA A 373 -15.42 2.09 -11.07
C ALA A 373 -15.30 3.19 -10.01
N SER A 374 -16.36 3.45 -9.26
CA SER A 374 -16.36 4.39 -8.13
C SER A 374 -15.33 4.00 -7.07
N THR A 375 -15.21 2.71 -6.75
CA THR A 375 -14.24 2.18 -5.77
C THR A 375 -12.80 2.34 -6.28
N LYS A 376 -12.53 1.93 -7.52
CA LYS A 376 -11.21 2.05 -8.15
C LYS A 376 -10.71 3.49 -8.30
N ASN A 377 -11.63 4.44 -8.44
CA ASN A 377 -11.30 5.85 -8.62
C ASN A 377 -11.04 6.61 -7.30
N LYS A 378 -11.27 6.00 -6.13
CA LYS A 378 -11.05 6.65 -4.82
C LYS A 378 -9.57 7.02 -4.60
N LEU A 379 -8.64 6.05 -4.76
CA LEU A 379 -7.20 6.31 -4.60
C LEU A 379 -6.66 7.32 -5.65
N PRO A 380 -6.93 7.18 -6.96
CA PRO A 380 -6.57 8.20 -7.95
C PRO A 380 -7.11 9.60 -7.64
N GLY A 381 -8.35 9.69 -7.11
CA GLY A 381 -8.94 10.94 -6.66
C GLY A 381 -8.12 11.60 -5.55
N LEU A 382 -7.74 10.82 -4.54
CA LEU A 382 -6.89 11.30 -3.44
C LEU A 382 -5.49 11.72 -3.91
N ILE A 383 -4.86 10.92 -4.78
CA ILE A 383 -3.55 11.26 -5.38
C ILE A 383 -3.64 12.61 -6.11
N THR A 384 -4.69 12.82 -6.90
CA THR A 384 -4.92 14.09 -7.63
C THR A 384 -5.13 15.25 -6.66
N ALA A 385 -5.88 15.04 -5.56
CA ALA A 385 -6.09 16.05 -4.53
C ALA A 385 -4.77 16.45 -3.82
N MET A 386 -3.93 15.46 -3.50
CA MET A 386 -2.60 15.66 -2.92
C MET A 386 -1.64 16.38 -3.86
N GLU A 387 -1.63 16.01 -5.15
CA GLU A 387 -0.84 16.71 -6.16
C GLU A 387 -1.27 18.16 -6.33
N THR A 388 -2.58 18.40 -6.37
CA THR A 388 -3.15 19.74 -6.54
C THR A 388 -2.81 20.64 -5.35
N VAL A 389 -2.95 20.15 -4.11
CA VAL A 389 -2.60 20.96 -2.93
C VAL A 389 -1.10 21.19 -2.84
N GLY A 390 -0.27 20.21 -3.18
CA GLY A 390 1.18 20.36 -3.14
C GLY A 390 1.70 21.31 -4.22
N ALA A 391 1.20 21.21 -5.45
CA ALA A 391 1.55 22.15 -6.52
C ALA A 391 1.11 23.57 -6.20
N LYS A 392 -0.10 23.74 -5.62
CA LYS A 392 -0.55 25.04 -5.12
C LYS A 392 0.36 25.57 -4.02
N ALA A 393 0.83 24.72 -3.10
CA ALA A 393 1.76 25.13 -2.04
C ALA A 393 3.08 25.66 -2.62
N LEU A 394 3.63 24.97 -3.62
CA LEU A 394 4.85 25.37 -4.31
C LEU A 394 4.66 26.72 -5.03
N GLU A 395 3.52 26.91 -5.70
CA GLU A 395 3.19 28.16 -6.39
C GLU A 395 3.00 29.33 -5.41
N ASP A 396 2.16 29.14 -4.38
CA ASP A 396 1.91 30.13 -3.33
C ASP A 396 3.21 30.52 -2.60
N PHE A 397 4.15 29.57 -2.43
CA PHE A 397 5.46 29.84 -1.85
C PHE A 397 6.32 30.75 -2.75
N ALA A 398 6.36 30.46 -4.05
CA ALA A 398 7.08 31.28 -5.02
C ALA A 398 6.49 32.71 -5.09
N ASP A 399 5.17 32.83 -4.99
CA ASP A 399 4.46 34.12 -4.93
C ASP A 399 4.67 34.85 -3.59
N ASN A 400 4.75 34.13 -2.47
CA ASN A 400 5.08 34.73 -1.18
C ASN A 400 6.46 35.40 -1.24
N ILE A 401 7.48 34.68 -1.75
CA ILE A 401 8.83 35.24 -1.91
C ILE A 401 8.83 36.48 -2.80
N LYS A 402 8.07 36.45 -3.89
CA LYS A 402 7.96 37.58 -4.81
C LYS A 402 7.34 38.82 -4.14
N ASN A 403 6.31 38.61 -3.32
CA ASN A 403 5.49 39.67 -2.73
C ASN A 403 5.89 40.02 -1.28
N ASP A 404 6.96 39.43 -0.75
CA ASP A 404 7.44 39.72 0.60
C ASP A 404 7.71 41.23 0.77
N PRO A 405 7.19 41.87 1.83
CA PRO A 405 7.18 43.32 1.97
C PRO A 405 8.58 43.92 2.07
N ASP A 406 8.84 44.94 1.25
CA ASP A 406 10.06 45.74 1.19
C ASP A 406 9.99 47.00 2.08
N LYS A 407 9.42 46.86 3.27
CA LYS A 407 9.26 47.96 4.23
C LYS A 407 10.46 48.05 5.18
N GLU A 408 10.82 49.26 5.58
CA GLU A 408 11.98 49.55 6.43
C GLU A 408 12.03 48.75 7.74
N TYR A 409 10.89 48.47 8.38
CA TYR A 409 10.86 47.69 9.63
C TYR A 409 11.31 46.23 9.47
N ASN A 410 11.29 45.69 8.24
CA ASN A 410 11.71 44.33 7.89
C ASN A 410 13.18 44.29 7.41
N MET A 411 13.83 45.44 7.26
CA MET A 411 15.18 45.52 6.70
C MET A 411 16.25 45.47 7.80
N PRO A 412 17.28 44.62 7.66
CA PRO A 412 18.38 44.57 8.63
C PRO A 412 19.21 45.86 8.54
N LYS A 413 19.35 46.57 9.66
CA LYS A 413 20.05 47.88 9.70
C LYS A 413 21.53 47.80 9.32
N ASP A 414 22.15 46.64 9.47
CA ASP A 414 23.55 46.36 9.18
C ASP A 414 23.78 45.80 7.76
N GLY A 415 22.71 45.57 6.98
CA GLY A 415 22.79 44.99 5.65
C GLY A 415 23.16 43.50 5.64
N THR A 416 22.95 42.76 6.73
CA THR A 416 23.21 41.30 6.76
C THR A 416 22.24 40.49 5.88
N VAL A 417 22.38 39.16 5.88
CA VAL A 417 21.48 38.23 5.17
C VAL A 417 20.05 38.37 5.70
N HIS A 418 19.09 38.50 4.79
CA HIS A 418 17.68 38.64 5.12
C HIS A 418 17.05 37.29 5.46
N GLU A 419 16.11 37.26 6.40
CA GLU A 419 15.43 36.02 6.83
C GLU A 419 14.73 35.30 5.65
N LEU A 420 14.07 36.07 4.77
CA LEU A 420 13.53 35.59 3.50
C LEU A 420 14.53 34.73 2.69
N THR A 421 15.80 35.15 2.63
CA THR A 421 16.83 34.42 1.89
C THR A 421 17.18 33.10 2.56
N SER A 422 17.35 33.08 3.90
CA SER A 422 17.60 31.83 4.62
C SER A 422 16.41 30.87 4.53
N ASN A 423 15.18 31.36 4.66
CA ASN A 423 13.96 30.55 4.61
C ASN A 423 13.74 29.97 3.21
N ALA A 424 13.96 30.79 2.16
CA ALA A 424 13.86 30.33 0.78
C ALA A 424 14.84 29.20 0.46
N ILE A 425 16.09 29.37 0.88
CA ILE A 425 17.13 28.36 0.68
C ILE A 425 16.86 27.09 1.48
N LEU A 426 16.43 27.20 2.74
CA LEU A 426 16.10 26.05 3.57
C LEU A 426 14.98 25.22 2.93
N PHE A 427 13.91 25.87 2.47
CA PHE A 427 12.81 25.19 1.78
C PHE A 427 13.27 24.46 0.50
N LEU A 428 14.08 25.13 -0.33
CA LEU A 428 14.63 24.52 -1.54
C LEU A 428 15.53 23.33 -1.22
N GLN A 429 16.29 23.38 -0.13
CA GLN A 429 17.10 22.25 0.33
C GLN A 429 16.22 21.07 0.79
N GLN A 430 15.14 21.31 1.53
CA GLN A 430 14.18 20.27 1.93
C GLN A 430 13.49 19.62 0.73
N LEU A 431 13.31 20.36 -0.37
CA LEU A 431 12.74 19.83 -1.61
C LEU A 431 13.65 18.80 -2.30
N LEU A 432 14.96 18.78 -1.99
CA LEU A 432 15.92 17.84 -2.57
C LEU A 432 15.62 16.37 -2.18
N ASP A 433 15.06 16.14 -1.00
CA ASP A 433 14.71 14.79 -0.53
C ASP A 433 13.54 14.19 -1.34
N PHE A 434 12.79 15.04 -2.06
CA PHE A 434 11.57 14.68 -2.76
C PHE A 434 11.56 15.10 -4.24
N GLN A 435 12.74 15.17 -4.89
CA GLN A 435 12.88 15.63 -6.28
C GLN A 435 11.91 14.94 -7.26
N GLU A 436 11.84 13.62 -7.23
CA GLU A 436 10.97 12.84 -8.11
C GLU A 436 9.49 13.15 -7.85
N THR A 437 9.10 13.17 -6.57
CA THR A 437 7.72 13.43 -6.16
C THR A 437 7.27 14.85 -6.49
N ALA A 438 8.11 15.85 -6.20
CA ALA A 438 7.86 17.26 -6.51
C ALA A 438 7.82 17.50 -8.03
N GLY A 439 8.75 16.91 -8.78
CA GLY A 439 8.77 17.02 -10.24
C GLY A 439 7.55 16.36 -10.90
N ALA A 440 7.11 15.19 -10.41
CA ALA A 440 5.91 14.53 -10.90
C ALA A 440 4.63 15.31 -10.55
N MET A 441 4.57 15.88 -9.35
CA MET A 441 3.48 16.75 -8.89
C MET A 441 3.34 18.01 -9.74
N LEU A 442 4.45 18.68 -10.08
CA LEU A 442 4.41 19.83 -10.99
C LEU A 442 4.00 19.41 -12.40
N ALA A 443 4.48 18.26 -12.88
CA ALA A 443 4.13 17.74 -14.20
C ALA A 443 2.63 17.40 -14.34
N SER A 444 1.97 16.95 -13.27
CA SER A 444 0.54 16.61 -13.32
C SER A 444 -0.38 17.82 -13.49
N GLN A 445 0.10 19.04 -13.22
CA GLN A 445 -0.67 20.28 -13.41
C GLN A 445 -0.56 20.87 -14.82
N GLU A 446 0.54 20.62 -15.54
CA GLU A 446 0.82 21.20 -16.86
C GLU A 446 0.12 20.46 -18.01
N THR A 447 -0.17 19.17 -17.85
CA THR A 447 -0.83 18.35 -18.86
C THR A 447 -2.17 17.82 -18.35
N SER A 448 -3.28 18.24 -18.97
CA SER A 448 -4.64 17.76 -18.67
C SER A 448 -4.90 16.28 -18.99
N SER A 449 -3.86 15.52 -19.37
CA SER A 449 -3.96 14.15 -19.87
C SER A 449 -3.12 13.18 -19.03
N SER A 450 -3.81 12.15 -18.55
CA SER A 450 -3.34 10.98 -17.81
C SER A 450 -2.40 10.09 -18.63
N ALA A 451 -1.24 10.62 -19.07
CA ALA A 451 -0.24 9.84 -19.77
C ALA A 451 0.70 9.15 -18.77
N THR A 452 0.57 7.84 -18.69
CA THR A 452 1.25 6.86 -17.82
C THR A 452 2.76 6.69 -18.05
N SER A 453 3.46 7.76 -18.44
CA SER A 453 4.93 7.78 -18.50
C SER A 453 5.41 9.22 -18.46
N TYR A 454 5.34 9.87 -17.29
CA TYR A 454 6.09 11.09 -17.08
C TYR A 454 7.56 10.76 -17.30
N ASN A 455 8.13 11.26 -18.39
CA ASN A 455 9.56 11.12 -18.63
C ASN A 455 10.27 11.76 -17.43
N SER A 456 11.07 10.98 -16.70
CA SER A 456 11.85 11.44 -15.55
C SER A 456 12.62 12.72 -15.88
N GLU A 457 13.08 12.86 -17.13
CA GLU A 457 13.74 14.07 -17.63
C GLU A 457 12.81 15.29 -17.70
N PHE A 458 11.55 15.12 -18.10
CA PHE A 458 10.57 16.21 -18.15
C PHE A 458 10.25 16.74 -16.75
N SER A 459 9.94 15.85 -15.81
CA SER A 459 9.69 16.20 -14.41
C SER A 459 10.90 16.87 -13.76
N LYS A 460 12.12 16.38 -14.04
CA LYS A 460 13.36 17.00 -13.57
C LYS A 460 13.56 18.41 -14.12
N ARG A 461 13.25 18.64 -15.41
CA ARG A 461 13.30 19.98 -16.03
C ARG A 461 12.26 20.95 -15.46
N LEU A 462 11.05 20.48 -15.17
CA LEU A 462 10.01 21.29 -14.51
C LEU A 462 10.44 21.69 -13.10
N LEU A 463 10.98 20.75 -12.32
CA LEU A 463 11.51 21.05 -10.99
C LEU A 463 12.65 22.09 -11.06
N SER A 464 13.58 21.93 -12.00
CA SER A 464 14.64 22.93 -12.25
C SER A 464 14.05 24.31 -12.59
N THR A 465 13.04 24.35 -13.47
CA THR A 465 12.34 25.59 -13.83
C THR A 465 11.70 26.26 -12.61
N TYR A 466 11.05 25.47 -11.74
CA TYR A 466 10.46 25.95 -10.50
C TYR A 466 11.51 26.52 -9.55
N ILE A 467 12.61 25.80 -9.29
CA ILE A 467 13.69 26.26 -8.43
C ILE A 467 14.28 27.57 -8.97
N CYS A 468 14.53 27.66 -10.28
CA CYS A 468 14.97 28.89 -10.94
C CYS A 468 13.97 30.04 -10.78
N LYS A 469 12.65 29.76 -10.85
CA LYS A 469 11.60 30.76 -10.60
C LYS A 469 11.67 31.30 -9.18
N VAL A 470 11.80 30.43 -8.19
CA VAL A 470 11.93 30.82 -6.77
C VAL A 470 13.18 31.69 -6.56
N LEU A 471 14.33 31.26 -7.07
CA LEU A 471 15.58 32.02 -6.97
C LEU A 471 15.51 33.37 -7.69
N GLY A 472 14.89 33.42 -8.87
CA GLY A 472 14.67 34.66 -9.62
C GLY A 472 13.72 35.62 -8.88
N ASN A 473 12.62 35.11 -8.32
CA ASN A 473 11.70 35.90 -7.49
C ASN A 473 12.42 36.45 -6.25
N LEU A 474 13.23 35.63 -5.58
CA LEU A 474 14.04 36.06 -4.45
C LEU A 474 15.02 37.17 -4.84
N GLN A 475 15.74 37.00 -5.95
CA GLN A 475 16.68 38.00 -6.45
C GLN A 475 16.00 39.34 -6.77
N LEU A 476 14.86 39.31 -7.48
CA LEU A 476 14.10 40.52 -7.80
C LEU A 476 13.55 41.20 -6.54
N ASN A 477 13.07 40.43 -5.57
CA ASN A 477 12.57 40.97 -4.31
C ASN A 477 13.71 41.61 -3.49
N LEU A 478 14.87 40.95 -3.40
CA LEU A 478 16.08 41.51 -2.76
C LEU A 478 16.55 42.80 -3.42
N LEU A 479 16.47 42.90 -4.75
CA LEU A 479 16.76 44.13 -5.47
C LEU A 479 15.81 45.27 -5.08
N SER A 480 14.51 45.01 -4.95
CA SER A 480 13.55 46.01 -4.46
C SER A 480 13.86 46.42 -3.02
N LYS A 481 14.09 45.46 -2.14
CA LYS A 481 14.48 45.68 -0.73
C LYS A 481 15.76 46.50 -0.59
N SER A 482 16.76 46.28 -1.45
CA SER A 482 18.02 47.03 -1.38
C SER A 482 17.84 48.54 -1.60
N LYS A 483 16.75 48.98 -2.26
CA LYS A 483 16.46 50.39 -2.51
C LYS A 483 15.90 51.13 -1.29
N VAL A 484 15.59 50.40 -0.20
CA VAL A 484 15.10 50.98 1.06
C VAL A 484 16.22 51.70 1.81
N TYR A 485 17.48 51.24 1.67
CA TYR A 485 18.61 51.92 2.28
C TYR A 485 18.91 53.24 1.57
N GLU A 486 19.16 54.29 2.37
CA GLU A 486 19.55 55.60 1.84
C GLU A 486 20.97 55.59 1.24
N ASP A 487 21.90 54.83 1.85
CA ASP A 487 23.28 54.71 1.38
C ASP A 487 23.40 53.60 0.31
N PRO A 488 23.73 53.93 -0.95
CA PRO A 488 23.90 52.94 -2.01
C PRO A 488 24.98 51.90 -1.73
N ALA A 489 25.97 52.21 -0.90
CA ALA A 489 27.00 51.25 -0.53
C ALA A 489 26.50 50.23 0.51
N LEU A 490 25.55 50.60 1.38
CA LEU A 490 24.86 49.65 2.24
C LEU A 490 23.92 48.75 1.43
N SER A 491 23.21 49.30 0.44
CA SER A 491 22.43 48.51 -0.53
C SER A 491 23.30 47.46 -1.23
N ALA A 492 24.52 47.83 -1.64
CA ALA A 492 25.46 46.93 -2.27
C ALA A 492 25.98 45.84 -1.31
N VAL A 493 26.30 46.18 -0.07
CA VAL A 493 26.70 45.21 0.97
C VAL A 493 25.57 44.21 1.25
N PHE A 494 24.33 44.69 1.34
CA PHE A 494 23.15 43.84 1.51
C PHE A 494 22.98 42.85 0.36
N LEU A 495 23.03 43.31 -0.89
CA LEU A 495 22.93 42.43 -2.05
C LEU A 495 24.10 41.46 -2.14
N HIS A 496 25.32 41.90 -1.85
CA HIS A 496 26.51 41.05 -1.76
C HIS A 496 26.29 39.91 -0.78
N ASN A 497 25.85 40.21 0.44
CA ASN A 497 25.68 39.22 1.50
C ASN A 497 24.64 38.16 1.12
N ASN A 498 23.49 38.57 0.60
CA ASN A 498 22.43 37.66 0.22
C ASN A 498 22.81 36.82 -1.02
N TYR A 499 23.42 37.41 -2.05
CA TYR A 499 23.88 36.66 -3.23
C TYR A 499 24.99 35.67 -2.89
N ASN A 500 25.94 36.05 -2.04
CA ASN A 500 26.98 35.13 -1.58
C ASN A 500 26.38 33.99 -0.74
N TYR A 501 25.39 34.28 0.11
CA TYR A 501 24.69 33.24 0.88
C TYR A 501 23.97 32.25 -0.04
N ILE A 502 23.21 32.74 -1.03
CA ILE A 502 22.53 31.91 -2.04
C ILE A 502 23.55 31.06 -2.78
N LEU A 503 24.60 31.67 -3.35
CA LEU A 503 25.61 30.94 -4.12
C LEU A 503 26.29 29.84 -3.28
N LYS A 504 26.75 30.16 -2.06
CA LYS A 504 27.38 29.17 -1.17
C LYS A 504 26.40 28.06 -0.78
N ALA A 505 25.11 28.37 -0.61
CA ALA A 505 24.12 27.35 -0.30
C ALA A 505 23.82 26.43 -1.49
N LEU A 506 23.81 26.97 -2.71
CA LEU A 506 23.70 26.21 -3.96
C LEU A 506 24.91 25.28 -4.15
N GLU A 507 26.12 25.77 -3.90
CA GLU A 507 27.36 25.00 -4.03
C GLU A 507 27.50 23.88 -2.98
N LYS A 508 26.91 24.08 -1.80
CA LYS A 508 26.94 23.10 -0.70
C LYS A 508 25.93 21.95 -0.86
N SER A 509 24.99 22.06 -1.80
CA SER A 509 23.94 21.07 -2.01
C SER A 509 23.83 20.66 -3.49
N GLU A 510 22.98 19.68 -3.77
CA GLU A 510 22.69 19.26 -5.15
C GLU A 510 21.82 20.27 -5.91
N LEU A 511 21.41 21.38 -5.26
CA LEU A 511 20.63 22.45 -5.90
C LEU A 511 21.34 23.03 -7.13
N ILE A 512 22.67 23.18 -7.08
CA ILE A 512 23.39 23.72 -8.25
C ILE A 512 23.28 22.81 -9.47
N GLN A 513 23.27 21.49 -9.27
CA GLN A 513 23.12 20.52 -10.34
C GLN A 513 21.71 20.55 -10.93
N LEU A 514 20.69 20.68 -10.06
CA LEU A 514 19.31 20.87 -10.51
C LEU A 514 19.13 22.16 -11.29
N VAL A 515 19.58 23.30 -10.76
CA VAL A 515 19.52 24.60 -11.45
C VAL A 515 20.22 24.56 -12.81
N ALA A 516 21.35 23.85 -12.92
CA ALA A 516 22.09 23.72 -14.16
C ALA A 516 21.34 22.95 -15.27
N VAL A 517 20.27 22.21 -14.95
CA VAL A 517 19.42 21.52 -15.94
C VAL A 517 18.77 22.54 -16.88
N THR A 518 18.30 23.68 -16.36
CA THR A 518 17.70 24.74 -17.19
C THR A 518 18.59 25.98 -17.31
N GLN A 519 19.42 26.28 -16.32
CA GLN A 519 20.25 27.49 -16.28
C GLN A 519 21.74 27.18 -16.07
N LYS A 520 22.42 26.83 -17.17
CA LYS A 520 23.84 26.38 -17.16
C LYS A 520 24.84 27.40 -16.64
N THR A 521 24.54 28.70 -16.72
CA THR A 521 25.44 29.79 -16.32
C THR A 521 25.06 30.43 -14.98
N ALA A 522 24.14 29.83 -14.22
CA ALA A 522 23.64 30.40 -12.95
C ALA A 522 24.77 30.72 -11.97
N GLU A 523 25.70 29.78 -11.75
CA GLU A 523 26.85 29.98 -10.83
C GLU A 523 27.69 31.19 -11.24
N ARG A 524 28.04 31.27 -12.53
CA ARG A 524 28.82 32.38 -13.09
C ARG A 524 28.10 33.71 -12.92
N SER A 525 26.80 33.75 -13.21
CA SER A 525 25.99 34.96 -13.07
C SER A 525 25.94 35.47 -11.63
N TYR A 526 25.79 34.58 -10.63
CA TYR A 526 25.88 34.98 -9.23
C TYR A 526 27.26 35.54 -8.87
N ARG A 527 28.36 34.90 -9.32
CA ARG A 527 29.72 35.42 -9.10
C ARG A 527 29.92 36.82 -9.71
N GLU A 528 29.42 37.04 -10.93
CA GLU A 528 29.48 38.35 -11.60
C GLU A 528 28.67 39.41 -10.84
N HIS A 529 27.46 39.07 -10.38
CA HIS A 529 26.65 40.00 -9.57
C HIS A 529 27.31 40.33 -8.22
N ILE A 530 27.90 39.34 -7.54
CA ILE A 530 28.64 39.56 -6.29
C ILE A 530 29.79 40.53 -6.50
N GLU A 531 30.59 40.32 -7.55
CA GLU A 531 31.71 41.20 -7.90
C GLU A 531 31.25 42.63 -8.24
N GLN A 532 30.13 42.78 -8.98
CA GLN A 532 29.53 44.09 -9.26
C GLN A 532 29.08 44.82 -7.98
N GLN A 533 28.56 44.09 -6.98
CA GLN A 533 28.21 44.68 -5.70
C GLN A 533 29.44 45.12 -4.91
N ILE A 534 30.53 44.35 -4.94
CA ILE A 534 31.81 44.74 -4.34
C ILE A 534 32.33 46.04 -4.96
N GLN A 535 32.31 46.15 -6.30
CA GLN A 535 32.72 47.37 -7.01
C GLN A 535 31.82 48.56 -6.67
N THR A 536 30.51 48.35 -6.51
CA THR A 536 29.56 49.40 -6.13
C THR A 536 29.83 49.89 -4.70
N TYR A 537 30.11 48.97 -3.77
CA TYR A 537 30.54 49.30 -2.41
C TYR A 537 31.85 50.13 -2.42
N GLN A 538 32.85 49.71 -3.20
CA GLN A 538 34.15 50.40 -3.30
C GLN A 538 34.02 51.85 -3.77
N ARG A 539 32.99 52.20 -4.53
CA ARG A 539 32.73 53.60 -4.95
C ARG A 539 32.48 54.53 -3.75
N SER A 540 32.01 54.03 -2.61
CA SER A 540 31.86 54.85 -1.39
C SER A 540 33.19 55.47 -0.93
N TRP A 541 34.30 54.79 -1.21
CA TRP A 541 35.64 55.23 -0.85
C TRP A 541 36.19 56.32 -1.76
N LEU A 542 35.58 56.58 -2.92
CA LEU A 542 35.97 57.70 -3.79
C LEU A 542 35.85 59.05 -3.08
N LYS A 543 34.85 59.19 -2.19
CA LYS A 543 34.70 60.39 -1.33
C LYS A 543 35.94 60.65 -0.46
N VAL A 544 36.71 59.62 -0.15
CA VAL A 544 37.94 59.69 0.67
C VAL A 544 39.18 59.77 -0.23
N THR A 545 39.27 58.90 -1.24
CA THR A 545 40.46 58.79 -2.10
C THR A 545 40.57 59.94 -3.11
N ASP A 546 39.48 60.58 -3.53
CA ASP A 546 39.52 61.73 -4.45
C ASP A 546 40.34 62.91 -3.89
N TYR A 547 40.33 63.11 -2.57
CA TYR A 547 41.18 64.10 -1.91
C TYR A 547 42.68 63.83 -2.12
N LEU A 548 43.06 62.57 -2.31
CA LEU A 548 44.44 62.12 -2.48
C LEU A 548 44.88 62.06 -3.95
N THR A 549 43.94 62.13 -4.89
CA THR A 549 44.26 62.08 -6.33
C THR A 549 45.02 63.31 -6.80
N GLU A 550 45.85 63.13 -7.84
CA GLU A 550 46.72 64.19 -8.39
C GLU A 550 45.96 65.37 -9.02
N LYS A 551 44.65 65.23 -9.25
CA LYS A 551 43.83 66.29 -9.83
C LYS A 551 43.87 67.53 -8.93
N ASN A 552 44.36 68.65 -9.49
CA ASN A 552 44.51 69.95 -8.82
C ASN A 552 45.53 69.98 -7.66
N LEU A 553 46.50 69.07 -7.62
CA LEU A 553 47.61 69.15 -6.67
C LEU A 553 48.77 70.00 -7.21
N PRO A 554 49.43 70.81 -6.36
CA PRO A 554 50.57 71.61 -6.78
C PRO A 554 51.76 70.71 -7.15
N VAL A 555 52.28 70.87 -8.37
CA VAL A 555 53.50 70.18 -8.81
C VAL A 555 54.69 70.78 -8.08
N PHE A 556 55.31 69.99 -7.21
CA PHE A 556 56.48 70.41 -6.46
C PHE A 556 57.74 70.42 -7.35
N GLN A 557 58.46 71.54 -7.37
CA GLN A 557 59.81 71.64 -7.93
C GLN A 557 60.83 71.75 -6.77
N PRO A 558 61.85 70.88 -6.70
CA PRO A 558 62.85 70.92 -5.62
C PRO A 558 63.54 72.28 -5.53
N GLY A 559 63.52 72.91 -4.35
CA GLY A 559 64.21 74.19 -4.09
C GLY A 559 63.33 75.45 -4.11
N VAL A 560 62.06 75.36 -4.56
CA VAL A 560 61.12 76.50 -4.56
C VAL A 560 60.22 76.47 -3.32
N LYS A 561 60.12 77.59 -2.59
CA LYS A 561 59.20 77.72 -1.45
C LYS A 561 57.75 77.68 -1.93
N LEU A 562 56.91 76.86 -1.30
CA LEU A 562 55.48 76.80 -1.59
C LEU A 562 54.81 78.18 -1.42
N ARG A 563 53.87 78.48 -2.30
CA ARG A 563 52.97 79.64 -2.18
C ARG A 563 51.91 79.37 -1.11
N ASP A 564 51.35 80.42 -0.51
CA ASP A 564 50.30 80.29 0.51
C ASP A 564 49.10 79.49 0.02
N LYS A 565 48.69 79.71 -1.24
CA LYS A 565 47.61 78.95 -1.89
C LYS A 565 47.92 77.45 -1.98
N GLU A 566 49.16 77.07 -2.27
CA GLU A 566 49.58 75.66 -2.40
C GLU A 566 49.62 74.98 -1.03
N ARG A 567 50.13 75.69 -0.02
CA ARG A 567 50.08 75.24 1.38
C ARG A 567 48.64 75.00 1.84
N GLN A 568 47.74 75.89 1.47
CA GLN A 568 46.32 75.80 1.83
C GLN A 568 45.65 74.60 1.16
N VAL A 569 45.92 74.34 -0.12
CA VAL A 569 45.43 73.14 -0.83
C VAL A 569 45.89 71.86 -0.14
N ILE A 570 47.17 71.75 0.23
CA ILE A 570 47.69 70.55 0.93
C ILE A 570 46.97 70.34 2.27
N LYS A 571 46.77 71.42 3.05
CA LYS A 571 46.01 71.37 4.31
C LYS A 571 44.57 70.90 4.11
N GLU A 572 43.88 71.41 3.10
CA GLU A 572 42.50 71.06 2.78
C GLU A 572 42.38 69.60 2.35
N ARG A 573 43.34 69.06 1.58
CA ARG A 573 43.34 67.64 1.19
C ARG A 573 43.56 66.71 2.38
N PHE A 574 44.55 66.99 3.23
CA PHE A 574 44.76 66.21 4.45
C PHE A 574 43.54 66.26 5.37
N LYS A 575 42.94 67.44 5.55
CA LYS A 575 41.72 67.60 6.35
C LYS A 575 40.55 66.82 5.74
N GLY A 576 40.29 66.97 4.45
CA GLY A 576 39.20 66.28 3.74
C GLY A 576 39.34 64.76 3.77
N PHE A 577 40.57 64.25 3.60
CA PHE A 577 40.86 62.83 3.77
C PHE A 577 40.58 62.34 5.20
N ASN A 578 41.08 63.04 6.22
CA ASN A 578 40.89 62.64 7.61
C ASN A 578 39.40 62.65 8.01
N ASP A 579 38.70 63.73 7.70
CA ASP A 579 37.29 63.90 8.04
C ASP A 579 36.44 62.86 7.30
N GLY A 580 36.71 62.62 6.02
CA GLY A 580 36.03 61.61 5.22
C GLY A 580 36.31 60.18 5.66
N LEU A 581 37.56 59.86 6.03
CA LEU A 581 37.92 58.54 6.55
C LEU A 581 37.25 58.27 7.91
N GLU A 582 37.28 59.24 8.82
CA GLU A 582 36.64 59.14 10.15
C GLU A 582 35.12 58.95 10.02
N GLU A 583 34.46 59.72 9.14
CA GLU A 583 33.04 59.61 8.87
C GLU A 583 32.67 58.25 8.25
N LEU A 584 33.39 57.82 7.21
CA LEU A 584 33.16 56.55 6.54
C LEU A 584 33.34 55.38 7.51
N CYS A 585 34.44 55.36 8.26
CA CYS A 585 34.68 54.30 9.25
C CYS A 585 33.62 54.30 10.35
N LYS A 586 33.13 55.48 10.79
CA LYS A 586 32.06 55.57 11.78
C LYS A 586 30.75 54.95 11.28
N ILE A 587 30.38 55.21 10.03
CA ILE A 587 29.15 54.68 9.42
C ILE A 587 29.30 53.18 9.15
N GLN A 588 30.34 52.77 8.42
CA GLN A 588 30.51 51.40 7.93
C GLN A 588 30.88 50.39 9.02
N LYS A 589 31.32 50.85 10.20
CA LYS A 589 31.55 49.95 11.34
C LYS A 589 30.27 49.26 11.82
N ALA A 590 29.10 49.86 11.59
CA ALA A 590 27.81 49.28 11.95
C ALA A 590 27.30 48.26 10.91
N TRP A 591 27.97 48.10 9.77
CA TRP A 591 27.56 47.19 8.70
C TRP A 591 28.13 45.79 8.94
N ALA A 592 27.49 44.76 8.41
CA ALA A 592 27.89 43.38 8.59
C ALA A 592 28.27 42.71 7.26
N ILE A 593 29.32 41.88 7.29
CA ILE A 593 29.60 40.89 6.25
C ILE A 593 29.81 39.56 6.98
N PRO A 594 28.78 38.69 7.04
CA PRO A 594 28.81 37.49 7.88
C PRO A 594 29.79 36.43 7.37
N ASP A 595 30.04 36.39 6.05
CA ASP A 595 31.02 35.51 5.46
C ASP A 595 32.43 36.04 5.68
N THR A 596 33.21 35.36 6.52
CA THR A 596 34.55 35.81 6.92
C THR A 596 35.52 35.88 5.75
N GLU A 597 35.43 34.95 4.81
CA GLU A 597 36.29 34.92 3.63
C GLU A 597 36.03 36.11 2.71
N GLN A 598 34.76 36.42 2.44
CA GLN A 598 34.39 37.61 1.65
C GLN A 598 34.75 38.90 2.38
N ARG A 599 34.49 38.98 3.68
CA ARG A 599 34.84 40.14 4.50
C ARG A 599 36.32 40.45 4.43
N ASP A 600 37.16 39.44 4.63
CA ASP A 600 38.62 39.61 4.64
C ASP A 600 39.14 39.97 3.25
N LYS A 601 38.56 39.40 2.17
CA LYS A 601 38.86 39.79 0.78
C LYS A 601 38.51 41.26 0.50
N ILE A 602 37.32 41.71 0.88
CA ILE A 602 36.86 43.09 0.68
C ILE A 602 37.73 44.06 1.48
N ARG A 603 38.01 43.76 2.76
CA ARG A 603 38.93 44.54 3.61
C ARG A 603 40.30 44.65 2.97
N GLN A 604 40.88 43.53 2.54
CA GLN A 604 42.22 43.51 1.96
C GLN A 604 42.30 44.31 0.65
N ALA A 605 41.30 44.18 -0.23
CA ALA A 605 41.23 44.94 -1.46
C ALA A 605 41.17 46.46 -1.16
N GLN A 606 40.31 46.85 -0.24
CA GLN A 606 40.15 48.25 0.13
C GLN A 606 41.41 48.82 0.83
N LYS A 607 42.02 48.01 1.71
CA LYS A 607 43.27 48.33 2.40
C LYS A 607 44.39 48.58 1.40
N ASN A 608 44.54 47.74 0.38
CA ASN A 608 45.56 47.92 -0.65
C ASN A 608 45.37 49.25 -1.39
N ILE A 609 44.15 49.52 -1.87
CA ILE A 609 43.82 50.75 -2.63
C ILE A 609 44.11 52.01 -1.80
N VAL A 610 43.65 52.04 -0.54
CA VAL A 610 43.78 53.23 0.32
C VAL A 610 45.22 53.40 0.81
N LYS A 611 45.93 52.32 1.19
CA LYS A 611 47.32 52.42 1.65
C LYS A 611 48.25 52.88 0.53
N GLU A 612 48.05 52.42 -0.70
CA GLU A 612 48.84 52.85 -1.85
C GLU A 612 48.62 54.33 -2.15
N THR A 613 47.36 54.75 -2.30
CA THR A 613 47.01 56.14 -2.61
C THR A 613 47.41 57.12 -1.49
N TYR A 614 47.13 56.78 -0.23
CA TYR A 614 47.52 57.59 0.92
C TYR A 614 49.03 57.59 1.15
N GLY A 615 49.70 56.44 0.99
CA GLY A 615 51.14 56.32 1.11
C GLY A 615 51.88 57.18 0.10
N ALA A 616 51.46 57.15 -1.17
CA ALA A 616 52.03 58.00 -2.22
C ALA A 616 51.82 59.50 -1.91
N PHE A 617 50.61 59.88 -1.47
CA PHE A 617 50.30 61.26 -1.09
C PHE A 617 51.12 61.73 0.11
N LEU A 618 51.21 60.91 1.16
CA LEU A 618 51.96 61.19 2.38
C LEU A 618 53.47 61.30 2.10
N HIS A 619 54.03 60.42 1.28
CA HIS A 619 55.43 60.48 0.88
C HIS A 619 55.75 61.80 0.13
N ARG A 620 54.84 62.22 -0.76
CA ARG A 620 55.04 63.40 -1.60
C ARG A 620 54.90 64.73 -0.85
N TYR A 621 53.97 64.84 0.09
CA TYR A 621 53.65 66.11 0.76
C TYR A 621 53.96 66.14 2.26
N GLY A 622 54.22 64.99 2.89
CA GLY A 622 54.45 64.89 4.34
C GLY A 622 55.76 65.53 4.80
N SER A 623 56.80 65.52 3.97
CA SER A 623 58.10 66.14 4.26
C SER A 623 58.17 67.62 3.87
N VAL A 624 57.16 68.14 3.16
CA VAL A 624 57.16 69.52 2.65
C VAL A 624 56.66 70.47 3.75
N PRO A 625 57.34 71.61 4.01
CA PRO A 625 56.93 72.55 5.06
C PRO A 625 55.71 73.39 4.67
N PHE A 626 54.52 72.78 4.72
CA PHE A 626 53.24 73.44 4.38
C PHE A 626 52.52 74.07 5.59
N THR A 627 52.92 73.77 6.81
CA THR A 627 52.28 74.24 8.05
C THR A 627 53.27 74.29 9.22
N LYS A 628 53.00 75.12 10.23
CA LYS A 628 53.75 75.14 11.50
C LYS A 628 53.28 74.05 12.49
N ASN A 629 52.09 73.47 12.26
CA ASN A 629 51.49 72.44 13.11
C ASN A 629 51.17 71.18 12.27
N PRO A 630 52.16 70.33 11.93
CA PRO A 630 51.96 69.16 11.08
C PRO A 630 50.97 68.14 11.66
N GLU A 631 51.01 67.91 12.97
CA GLU A 631 50.15 66.94 13.69
C GLU A 631 48.65 67.22 13.56
N LYS A 632 48.27 68.47 13.31
CA LYS A 632 46.87 68.85 13.07
C LYS A 632 46.33 68.29 11.75
N TYR A 633 47.19 68.07 10.76
CA TYR A 633 46.81 67.68 9.40
C TYR A 633 47.24 66.25 9.07
N ILE A 634 48.44 65.84 9.48
CA ILE A 634 48.94 64.47 9.34
C ILE A 634 48.59 63.70 10.62
N LYS A 635 47.32 63.28 10.74
CA LYS A 635 46.80 62.58 11.92
C LYS A 635 47.17 61.08 11.96
N TYR A 636 47.27 60.45 10.78
CA TYR A 636 47.36 58.99 10.65
C TYR A 636 48.63 58.57 9.93
N ARG A 637 49.21 57.44 10.35
CA ARG A 637 50.23 56.71 9.57
C ARG A 637 49.55 55.77 8.59
N VAL A 638 50.25 55.37 7.53
CA VAL A 638 49.74 54.42 6.53
C VAL A 638 49.27 53.11 7.17
N GLU A 639 50.00 52.60 8.16
CA GLU A 639 49.59 51.38 8.90
C GLU A 639 48.31 51.61 9.72
N GLN A 640 48.18 52.76 10.39
CA GLN A 640 46.98 53.07 11.18
C GLN A 640 45.72 53.19 10.31
N VAL A 641 45.84 53.71 9.09
CA VAL A 641 44.73 53.72 8.12
C VAL A 641 44.34 52.28 7.75
N GLY A 642 45.33 51.39 7.57
CA GLY A 642 45.08 49.97 7.36
C GLY A 642 44.35 49.31 8.53
N ASP A 643 44.78 49.58 9.76
CA ASP A 643 44.14 49.05 10.98
C ASP A 643 42.70 49.55 11.15
N MET A 644 42.39 50.77 10.70
CA MET A 644 41.03 51.29 10.70
C MET A 644 40.11 50.53 9.73
N ILE A 645 40.64 50.14 8.56
CA ILE A 645 39.91 49.34 7.57
C ILE A 645 39.66 47.92 8.09
N ASP A 646 40.64 47.33 8.77
CA ASP A 646 40.52 45.97 9.33
C ASP A 646 39.39 45.87 10.37
N ARG A 647 39.01 46.98 11.02
CA ARG A 647 37.94 47.04 12.03
C ARG A 647 36.53 47.23 11.44
N LEU A 648 36.39 47.43 10.13
CA LEU A 648 35.08 47.57 9.48
C LEU A 648 34.42 46.21 9.32
N PHE A 649 33.11 46.07 9.52
CA PHE A 649 32.40 44.78 9.40
C PHE A 649 32.67 43.74 10.50
N ASP A 650 33.25 44.14 11.64
CA ASP A 650 33.40 43.22 12.78
C ASP A 650 32.06 43.06 13.51
N THR A 651 31.59 41.82 13.63
CA THR A 651 30.37 41.42 14.35
C THR A 651 30.49 41.48 15.89
N SER A 652 31.59 42.02 16.40
CA SER A 652 31.92 42.08 17.85
C SER A 652 31.73 43.49 18.46
N ALA A 653 31.08 44.41 17.75
CA ALA A 653 30.91 45.81 18.15
C ALA A 653 29.47 46.12 18.59
#